data_AF-W7KXA4-F1
#
_entry.id   AF-W7KXA4-F1
#
_cell.length_a   1.000
_cell.length_b   1.000
_cell.length_c   1.000
_cell.angle_alpha   90.00
_cell.angle_beta   90.00
_cell.angle_gamma   90.00
#
_symmetry.space_group_name_H-M   'P 1'
#
loop_
_entity.id
_entity.type
_entity.pdbx_description
1 polymer ?
#
loop_
_entity_poly.entity_id
_entity_poly.type
_entity_poly.pdbx_seq_one_letter_code
_entity_poly.pdbx_strand_id
1 'polypeptide(L)'
;MFTLIAFSGLISGSLKALGSALLISIGISVPMLILGKLGVFADFNNEQVVFSLLFFFGSSLVLPILTRKRGGLKTLIATLLGSVLVLLPLLTYSLISLPTSFSQTSDLPILAFLSGHNTYLNEIGLLSSFGVLLGATLVSLRPGFRTGRPEMDVALPSVAVSLAGIVSFVEFWGEPSALVYLLPVIGFLSFVSVVKRELGLVPASLALVISLYMAYQTLNSINIHNLTLTSPSPSPLPLAYLYLVGVNSPIFFDPYALERKALKNLNQGNYSVARNYLNILKSYGISETEVFLDVLSTKNCNAILWMQDNFRIDYSKCGKLLRYSVDCMISKNVLPASADKILEVLASTDQEYAEKLAGFILSKGTRDIRAQKAKQIMAKLYGNHQPQQTFQQLQQPQQLKAPPLDQWKPELWLGREIYGYRVTRVLGSGGTSYVLEGVRGNERYAIKVPKLSGAQKEATRASFTTFVDLSNESSKLQELSENNDAIVRIFGTFIDVNTIKSIERGETSYYLTSPPAIVMEIMEGGTLNDLIKKTEVIMSKYWPEAVKLIFLRMAYALDFIHNPKLQGTTGYVHLDVKPQNVFFKTPPGNLGEEILENLKYGRTVVKLGDLGSAKRIGERFFEYTPDYCPIDQVEAAITRKGAQPSMDVYAFGATLYKALTGVTYNPPEVIKLMDEAVNKMLSGSIGYQDAINRAKNIYTSYYGKNLGDVPEKFRPIILATTHPNPFQRPKMSEVIEMLKRV
;
A
#
# COMPACT_ATOMS: atom_id res chain seq x y z
N MET A 1 28.19 -15.13 -39.17
CA MET A 1 28.50 -14.49 -37.87
C MET A 1 27.61 -13.27 -37.60
N PHE A 2 27.60 -12.25 -38.47
CA PHE A 2 26.62 -11.13 -38.38
C PHE A 2 25.15 -11.59 -38.35
N THR A 3 24.83 -12.70 -39.03
CA THR A 3 23.54 -13.37 -38.97
C THR A 3 23.19 -13.94 -37.59
N LEU A 4 24.16 -14.48 -36.83
CA LEU A 4 23.97 -14.98 -35.46
C LEU A 4 23.81 -13.83 -34.45
N ILE A 5 24.52 -12.71 -34.65
CA ILE A 5 24.38 -11.47 -33.88
C ILE A 5 23.00 -10.83 -34.13
N ALA A 6 22.56 -10.82 -35.39
CA ALA A 6 21.21 -10.40 -35.76
C ALA A 6 20.13 -11.33 -35.18
N PHE A 7 20.37 -12.65 -35.15
CA PHE A 7 19.45 -13.64 -34.57
C PHE A 7 19.35 -13.51 -33.04
N SER A 8 20.45 -13.26 -32.33
CA SER A 8 20.44 -13.07 -30.87
C SER A 8 19.76 -11.75 -30.47
N GLY A 9 19.96 -10.69 -31.27
CA GLY A 9 19.25 -9.42 -31.20
C GLY A 9 17.77 -9.54 -31.56
N LEU A 10 17.34 -10.58 -32.27
CA LEU A 10 15.94 -10.94 -32.54
C LEU A 10 15.30 -11.78 -31.40
N ILE A 11 16.07 -12.62 -30.70
CA ILE A 11 15.54 -13.55 -29.69
C ILE A 11 15.50 -12.95 -28.27
N SER A 12 16.52 -12.20 -27.85
CA SER A 12 16.77 -12.00 -26.41
C SER A 12 16.35 -10.65 -25.81
N GLY A 13 16.02 -9.65 -26.64
CA GLY A 13 15.46 -8.35 -26.21
C GLY A 13 16.35 -7.45 -25.34
N SER A 14 17.47 -7.94 -24.81
CA SER A 14 18.36 -7.19 -23.92
C SER A 14 19.72 -6.90 -24.54
N LEU A 15 20.22 -5.67 -24.37
CA LEU A 15 21.59 -5.29 -24.77
C LEU A 15 22.67 -6.08 -24.02
N LYS A 16 22.39 -6.59 -22.81
CA LYS A 16 23.27 -7.57 -22.14
C LYS A 16 23.38 -8.87 -22.90
N ALA A 17 22.29 -9.43 -23.41
CA ALA A 17 22.33 -10.67 -24.18
C ALA A 17 22.94 -10.46 -25.58
N LEU A 18 22.75 -9.29 -26.19
CA LEU A 18 23.50 -8.87 -27.38
C LEU A 18 25.00 -8.77 -27.08
N GLY A 19 25.38 -8.14 -25.95
CA GLY A 19 26.75 -8.05 -25.47
C GLY A 19 27.38 -9.41 -25.20
N SER A 20 26.65 -10.34 -24.58
CA SER A 20 27.07 -11.73 -24.38
C SER A 20 27.18 -12.50 -25.69
N ALA A 21 26.28 -12.28 -26.65
CA ALA A 21 26.35 -12.89 -27.98
C ALA A 21 27.50 -12.34 -28.83
N LEU A 22 27.79 -11.03 -28.73
CA LEU A 22 29.00 -10.40 -29.24
C LEU A 22 30.23 -11.02 -28.59
N LEU A 23 30.21 -11.29 -27.28
CA LEU A 23 31.30 -11.95 -26.54
C LEU A 23 31.55 -13.38 -26.99
N ILE A 24 30.50 -14.19 -27.14
CA ILE A 24 30.58 -15.56 -27.65
C ILE A 24 31.03 -15.54 -29.11
N SER A 25 30.51 -14.60 -29.90
CA SER A 25 30.89 -14.42 -31.29
C SER A 25 32.34 -13.95 -31.43
N ILE A 26 32.83 -13.03 -30.60
CA ILE A 26 34.21 -12.50 -30.60
C ILE A 26 35.17 -13.54 -30.03
N GLY A 27 34.81 -14.23 -28.95
CA GLY A 27 35.60 -15.31 -28.35
C GLY A 27 35.71 -16.56 -29.24
N ILE A 28 34.74 -16.80 -30.14
CA ILE A 28 34.81 -17.87 -31.15
C ILE A 28 35.43 -17.36 -32.46
N SER A 29 35.23 -16.09 -32.82
CA SER A 29 35.71 -15.52 -34.10
C SER A 29 37.15 -15.06 -34.08
N VAL A 30 37.70 -14.61 -32.95
CA VAL A 30 39.13 -14.28 -32.84
C VAL A 30 39.97 -15.54 -33.08
N PRO A 31 39.67 -16.72 -32.49
CA PRO A 31 40.29 -17.98 -32.88
C PRO A 31 40.05 -18.36 -34.35
N MET A 32 38.86 -18.11 -34.91
CA MET A 32 38.53 -18.47 -36.31
C MET A 32 39.14 -17.53 -37.37
N LEU A 33 39.35 -16.25 -37.07
CA LEU A 33 40.07 -15.29 -37.91
C LEU A 33 41.58 -15.51 -37.83
N ILE A 34 42.08 -15.94 -36.67
CA ILE A 34 43.45 -16.43 -36.51
C ILE A 34 43.62 -17.74 -37.30
N LEU A 35 42.64 -18.64 -37.32
CA LEU A 35 42.63 -19.85 -38.16
C LEU A 35 42.51 -19.53 -39.67
N GLY A 36 41.78 -18.48 -40.06
CA GLY A 36 41.66 -18.03 -41.45
C GLY A 36 42.94 -17.38 -42.03
N LYS A 37 43.89 -16.98 -41.16
CA LYS A 37 45.21 -16.47 -41.56
C LYS A 37 46.35 -17.48 -41.36
N LEU A 38 46.06 -18.72 -40.93
CA LEU A 38 46.94 -19.85 -41.27
C LEU A 38 46.82 -20.05 -42.78
N GLY A 39 47.73 -19.42 -43.53
CA GLY A 39 47.75 -19.38 -44.99
C GLY A 39 47.88 -20.76 -45.62
N VAL A 40 46.75 -21.43 -45.84
CA VAL A 40 46.70 -22.73 -46.56
C VAL A 40 45.72 -22.72 -47.75
N PHE A 41 44.92 -21.68 -47.98
CA PHE A 41 44.15 -21.56 -49.22
C PHE A 41 44.31 -20.18 -49.84
N ALA A 42 45.42 -20.04 -50.58
CA ALA A 42 45.58 -19.03 -51.61
C ALA A 42 44.57 -19.24 -52.74
N ASP A 43 44.25 -18.16 -53.45
CA ASP A 43 43.38 -18.04 -54.64
C ASP A 43 41.89 -17.82 -54.36
N PHE A 44 41.54 -16.56 -54.08
CA PHE A 44 40.16 -16.10 -54.19
C PHE A 44 39.79 -15.87 -55.68
N ASN A 45 38.95 -16.74 -56.26
CA ASN A 45 38.48 -16.64 -57.65
C ASN A 45 37.29 -15.67 -57.82
N ASN A 46 37.06 -15.19 -59.05
CA ASN A 46 35.98 -14.26 -59.44
C ASN A 46 34.58 -14.65 -58.91
N GLU A 47 34.30 -15.94 -58.70
CA GLU A 47 33.05 -16.42 -58.11
C GLU A 47 32.83 -15.96 -56.67
N GLN A 48 33.91 -15.80 -55.89
CA GLN A 48 33.84 -15.37 -54.49
C GLN A 48 33.62 -13.86 -54.36
N VAL A 49 34.12 -13.06 -55.32
CA VAL A 49 33.80 -11.63 -55.45
C VAL A 49 32.32 -11.45 -55.79
N VAL A 50 31.82 -12.22 -56.75
CA VAL A 50 30.39 -12.25 -57.11
C VAL A 50 29.53 -12.72 -55.94
N PHE A 51 29.96 -13.74 -55.19
CA PHE A 51 29.26 -14.19 -53.99
C PHE A 51 29.22 -13.12 -52.90
N SER A 52 30.31 -12.38 -52.71
CA SER A 52 30.41 -11.29 -51.72
C SER A 52 29.53 -10.10 -52.09
N LEU A 53 29.46 -9.76 -53.39
CA LEU A 53 28.55 -8.75 -53.93
C LEU A 53 27.08 -9.20 -53.83
N LEU A 54 26.76 -10.43 -54.22
CA LEU A 54 25.40 -10.98 -54.09
C LEU A 54 24.96 -11.07 -52.62
N PHE A 55 25.87 -11.41 -51.71
CA PHE A 55 25.60 -11.42 -50.28
C PHE A 55 25.38 -10.01 -49.74
N PHE A 56 26.18 -9.02 -50.16
CA PHE A 56 26.00 -7.61 -49.82
C PHE A 56 24.66 -7.06 -50.32
N PHE A 57 24.34 -7.26 -51.59
CA PHE A 57 23.08 -6.80 -52.19
C PHE A 57 21.87 -7.56 -51.62
N GLY A 58 22.00 -8.86 -51.40
CA GLY A 58 20.97 -9.69 -50.79
C GLY A 58 20.69 -9.28 -49.34
N SER A 59 21.73 -9.06 -48.53
CA SER A 59 21.57 -8.67 -47.12
C SER A 59 21.08 -7.23 -46.94
N SER A 60 21.48 -6.29 -47.82
CA SER A 60 20.98 -4.91 -47.84
C SER A 60 19.52 -4.79 -48.31
N LEU A 61 18.99 -5.75 -49.09
CA LEU A 61 17.56 -5.81 -49.45
C LEU A 61 16.71 -6.65 -48.50
N VAL A 62 17.20 -7.80 -48.04
CA VAL A 62 16.41 -8.76 -47.25
C VAL A 62 16.14 -8.24 -45.83
N LEU A 63 17.12 -7.60 -45.17
CA LEU A 63 16.91 -7.04 -43.82
C LEU A 63 15.77 -5.99 -43.81
N PRO A 64 15.75 -4.98 -44.71
CA PRO A 64 14.67 -4.00 -44.77
C PRO A 64 13.31 -4.62 -45.12
N ILE A 65 13.26 -5.59 -46.05
CA ILE A 65 12.01 -6.26 -46.41
C ILE A 65 11.41 -7.04 -45.22
N LEU A 66 12.25 -7.69 -44.41
CA LEU A 66 11.81 -8.40 -43.20
C LEU A 66 11.31 -7.43 -42.10
N THR A 67 11.88 -6.23 -41.99
CA THR A 67 11.45 -5.22 -41.01
C THR A 67 10.18 -4.48 -41.43
N ARG A 68 9.85 -4.42 -42.74
CA ARG A 68 8.59 -3.85 -43.25
C ARG A 68 7.35 -4.53 -42.66
N LYS A 69 7.38 -5.85 -42.44
CA LYS A 69 6.25 -6.61 -41.84
C LYS A 69 5.90 -6.17 -40.42
N ARG A 70 6.81 -5.48 -39.71
CA ARG A 70 6.60 -5.05 -38.31
C ARG A 70 6.62 -3.52 -38.09
N GLY A 71 7.23 -2.72 -39.00
CA GLY A 71 7.54 -1.31 -38.73
C GLY A 71 7.10 -0.26 -39.76
N GLY A 72 6.45 -0.62 -40.87
CA GLY A 72 5.97 0.35 -41.89
C GLY A 72 7.07 0.99 -42.77
N LEU A 73 6.69 1.97 -43.60
CA LEU A 73 7.53 2.51 -44.70
C LEU A 73 8.72 3.37 -44.24
N LYS A 74 8.56 4.17 -43.17
CA LYS A 74 9.67 4.98 -42.62
C LYS A 74 10.79 4.09 -42.06
N THR A 75 10.41 2.98 -41.44
CA THR A 75 11.33 1.99 -40.86
C THR A 75 12.09 1.22 -41.93
N LEU A 76 11.45 0.90 -43.06
CA LEU A 76 12.09 0.33 -44.24
C LEU A 76 13.22 1.25 -44.74
N ILE A 77 12.94 2.54 -44.93
CA ILE A 77 13.90 3.51 -45.47
C ILE A 77 15.09 3.68 -44.52
N ALA A 78 14.84 3.77 -43.21
CA ALA A 78 15.90 3.89 -42.21
C ALA A 78 16.80 2.64 -42.13
N THR A 79 16.22 1.44 -42.24
CA THR A 79 17.02 0.18 -42.25
C THR A 79 17.79 0.00 -43.55
N LEU A 80 17.24 0.41 -44.68
CA LEU A 80 17.94 0.39 -45.97
C LEU A 80 19.15 1.35 -45.95
N LEU A 81 18.98 2.57 -45.44
CA LEU A 81 20.07 3.54 -45.30
C LEU A 81 21.15 3.08 -44.31
N GLY A 82 20.75 2.56 -43.14
CA GLY A 82 21.69 2.07 -42.13
C GLY A 82 22.48 0.83 -42.57
N SER A 83 21.83 -0.10 -43.28
CA SER A 83 22.51 -1.28 -43.82
C SER A 83 23.52 -0.92 -44.92
N VAL A 84 23.19 0.03 -45.80
CA VAL A 84 24.13 0.55 -46.80
C VAL A 84 25.31 1.26 -46.12
N LEU A 85 25.07 2.14 -45.14
CA LEU A 85 26.13 2.85 -44.41
C LEU A 85 27.10 1.92 -43.66
N VAL A 86 26.63 0.77 -43.17
CA VAL A 86 27.44 -0.19 -42.40
C VAL A 86 28.15 -1.19 -43.30
N LEU A 87 27.47 -1.69 -44.33
CA LEU A 87 28.04 -2.73 -45.18
C LEU A 87 28.98 -2.14 -46.22
N LEU A 88 28.76 -0.89 -46.68
CA LEU A 88 29.55 -0.29 -47.76
C LEU A 88 31.04 -0.15 -47.40
N PRO A 89 31.41 0.30 -46.18
CA PRO A 89 32.80 0.29 -45.72
C PRO A 89 33.44 -1.11 -45.68
N LEU A 90 32.68 -2.13 -45.28
CA LEU A 90 33.14 -3.53 -45.22
C LEU A 90 33.32 -4.13 -46.61
N LEU A 91 32.43 -3.82 -47.55
CA LEU A 91 32.58 -4.18 -48.96
C LEU A 91 33.80 -3.50 -49.55
N THR A 92 33.99 -2.20 -49.32
CA THR A 92 35.18 -1.49 -49.81
C THR A 92 36.47 -2.06 -49.21
N TYR A 93 36.49 -2.41 -47.92
CA TYR A 93 37.65 -3.06 -47.30
C TYR A 93 37.92 -4.45 -47.88
N SER A 94 36.88 -5.26 -48.09
CA SER A 94 36.99 -6.57 -48.74
C SER A 94 37.48 -6.45 -50.18
N LEU A 95 37.13 -5.39 -50.90
CA LEU A 95 37.59 -5.12 -52.27
C LEU A 95 39.05 -4.61 -52.29
N ILE A 96 39.47 -3.83 -51.30
CA ILE A 96 40.84 -3.32 -51.15
C ILE A 96 41.82 -4.43 -50.71
N SER A 97 41.36 -5.39 -49.91
CA SER A 97 42.15 -6.55 -49.44
C SER A 97 42.18 -7.72 -50.43
N LEU A 98 41.39 -7.67 -51.51
CA LEU A 98 41.63 -8.49 -52.70
C LEU A 98 42.89 -7.98 -53.41
N PRO A 99 43.82 -8.84 -53.84
CA PRO A 99 44.99 -8.43 -54.59
C PRO A 99 44.56 -7.97 -55.99
N THR A 100 44.07 -6.73 -56.11
CA THR A 100 43.62 -6.17 -57.39
C THR A 100 44.00 -4.69 -57.51
N SER A 101 44.23 -4.28 -58.75
CA SER A 101 44.88 -3.08 -59.28
C SER A 101 44.19 -1.72 -59.02
N PHE A 102 43.38 -1.60 -57.97
CA PHE A 102 42.59 -0.38 -57.65
C PHE A 102 43.21 0.49 -56.53
N SER A 103 44.53 0.52 -56.39
CA SER A 103 45.25 1.19 -55.29
C SER A 103 45.55 2.69 -55.48
N GLN A 104 44.67 3.47 -56.12
CA GLN A 104 44.96 4.88 -56.46
C GLN A 104 43.92 5.93 -56.05
N THR A 105 43.06 5.68 -55.06
CA THR A 105 42.18 6.75 -54.54
C THR A 105 42.46 7.01 -53.06
N SER A 106 43.40 7.91 -52.78
CA SER A 106 43.79 8.34 -51.42
C SER A 106 42.92 9.43 -50.80
N ASP A 107 41.92 9.96 -51.51
CA ASP A 107 41.31 11.26 -51.15
C ASP A 107 39.92 11.14 -50.49
N LEU A 108 39.63 10.02 -49.82
CA LEU A 108 38.44 9.88 -48.97
C LEU A 108 38.84 9.90 -47.49
N PRO A 109 38.19 10.71 -46.63
CA PRO A 109 38.59 10.93 -45.23
C PRO A 109 38.73 9.66 -44.37
N ILE A 110 38.02 8.59 -44.75
CA ILE A 110 38.02 7.30 -44.04
C ILE A 110 39.31 6.49 -44.33
N LEU A 111 39.95 6.68 -45.48
CA LEU A 111 41.16 5.93 -45.87
C LEU A 111 42.41 6.38 -45.10
N ALA A 112 42.51 7.66 -44.73
CA ALA A 112 43.59 8.18 -43.90
C ALA A 112 43.61 7.59 -42.48
N PHE A 113 42.45 7.11 -41.99
CA PHE A 113 42.33 6.48 -40.67
C PHE A 113 42.79 5.01 -40.67
N LEU A 114 42.80 4.35 -41.84
CA LEU A 114 43.17 2.94 -42.02
C LEU A 114 44.66 2.75 -42.39
N SER A 115 45.37 3.81 -42.81
CA SER A 115 46.78 3.73 -43.25
C SER A 115 47.81 3.86 -42.11
N GLY A 116 47.39 4.05 -40.86
CA GLY A 116 48.27 4.19 -39.69
C GLY A 116 48.80 2.84 -39.16
N HIS A 117 50.06 2.83 -38.72
CA HIS A 117 50.95 1.67 -38.44
C HIS A 117 50.51 0.61 -37.38
N ASN A 118 49.23 0.48 -37.06
CA ASN A 118 48.73 -0.68 -36.31
C ASN A 118 47.31 -1.06 -36.76
N THR A 119 47.24 -1.57 -37.99
CA THR A 119 46.00 -1.87 -38.74
C THR A 119 45.06 -2.82 -38.00
N TYR A 120 45.58 -3.82 -37.27
CA TYR A 120 44.77 -4.86 -36.62
C TYR A 120 43.89 -4.36 -35.45
N LEU A 121 44.40 -3.45 -34.62
CA LEU A 121 43.67 -2.94 -33.45
C LEU A 121 42.59 -1.92 -33.85
N ASN A 122 42.88 -1.10 -34.87
CA ASN A 122 41.94 -0.14 -35.41
C ASN A 122 40.76 -0.86 -36.08
N GLU A 123 41.01 -1.93 -36.84
CA GLU A 123 39.97 -2.69 -37.53
C GLU A 123 39.01 -3.43 -36.56
N ILE A 124 39.53 -4.09 -35.52
CA ILE A 124 38.69 -4.80 -34.53
C ILE A 124 37.90 -3.80 -33.67
N GLY A 125 38.51 -2.69 -33.26
CA GLY A 125 37.84 -1.61 -32.54
C GLY A 125 36.74 -0.93 -33.36
N LEU A 126 36.97 -0.73 -34.65
CA LEU A 126 35.96 -0.20 -35.58
C LEU A 126 34.84 -1.21 -35.82
N LEU A 127 35.13 -2.47 -36.17
CA LEU A 127 34.10 -3.49 -36.42
C LEU A 127 33.21 -3.74 -35.21
N SER A 128 33.79 -3.78 -34.01
CA SER A 128 33.04 -3.93 -32.76
C SER A 128 32.18 -2.70 -32.46
N SER A 129 32.71 -1.49 -32.68
CA SER A 129 31.97 -0.23 -32.58
C SER A 129 30.78 -0.20 -33.54
N PHE A 130 30.97 -0.61 -34.80
CA PHE A 130 29.90 -0.72 -35.79
C PHE A 130 28.87 -1.81 -35.43
N GLY A 131 29.31 -2.96 -34.90
CA GLY A 131 28.43 -4.02 -34.43
C GLY A 131 27.54 -3.60 -33.25
N VAL A 132 28.08 -2.80 -32.33
CA VAL A 132 27.33 -2.20 -31.21
C VAL A 132 26.31 -1.19 -31.74
N LEU A 133 26.70 -0.35 -32.70
CA LEU A 133 25.82 0.65 -33.31
C LEU A 133 24.65 -0.02 -34.06
N LEU A 134 24.94 -1.03 -34.89
CA LEU A 134 23.95 -1.80 -35.62
C LEU A 134 23.00 -2.55 -34.67
N GLY A 135 23.53 -3.16 -33.60
CA GLY A 135 22.73 -3.84 -32.59
C GLY A 135 21.80 -2.89 -31.83
N ALA A 136 22.29 -1.70 -31.46
CA ALA A 136 21.48 -0.65 -30.85
C ALA A 136 20.37 -0.16 -31.80
N THR A 137 20.68 0.02 -33.08
CA THR A 137 19.69 0.36 -34.11
C THR A 137 18.65 -0.74 -34.30
N LEU A 138 19.04 -2.02 -34.31
CA LEU A 138 18.06 -3.12 -34.42
C LEU A 138 17.15 -3.25 -33.18
N VAL A 139 17.66 -2.92 -31.99
CA VAL A 139 16.86 -2.88 -30.75
C VAL A 139 15.90 -1.68 -30.74
N SER A 140 16.34 -0.52 -31.21
CA SER A 140 15.51 0.71 -31.26
C SER A 140 14.33 0.60 -32.24
N LEU A 141 14.37 -0.37 -33.14
CA LEU A 141 13.33 -0.67 -34.13
C LEU A 141 12.27 -1.69 -33.66
N ARG A 142 12.37 -2.22 -32.43
CA ARG A 142 11.35 -3.12 -31.87
C ARG A 142 10.10 -2.35 -31.42
N PRO A 143 8.88 -2.89 -31.61
CA PRO A 143 7.65 -2.30 -31.08
C PRO A 143 7.75 -2.11 -29.56
N GLY A 144 7.43 -0.91 -29.08
CA GLY A 144 7.51 -0.55 -27.65
C GLY A 144 8.82 0.11 -27.19
N PHE A 145 9.85 0.18 -28.04
CA PHE A 145 11.07 0.94 -27.76
C PHE A 145 11.04 2.32 -28.44
N ARG A 146 11.50 3.37 -27.75
CA ARG A 146 11.65 4.70 -28.35
C ARG A 146 12.84 4.70 -29.30
N THR A 147 12.59 5.04 -30.55
CA THR A 147 13.61 5.23 -31.60
C THR A 147 14.73 6.17 -31.13
N GLY A 148 15.99 5.75 -31.24
CA GLY A 148 17.17 6.60 -30.98
C GLY A 148 17.74 6.55 -29.55
N ARG A 149 17.04 5.98 -28.56
CA ARG A 149 17.55 5.90 -27.18
C ARG A 149 18.68 4.88 -26.98
N PRO A 150 18.57 3.63 -27.46
CA PRO A 150 19.70 2.69 -27.42
C PRO A 150 20.98 3.25 -28.08
N GLU A 151 20.82 4.06 -29.12
CA GLU A 151 21.91 4.71 -29.83
C GLU A 151 22.56 5.82 -28.98
N MET A 152 21.76 6.66 -28.32
CA MET A 152 22.24 7.77 -27.49
C MET A 152 22.78 7.34 -26.13
N ASP A 153 22.13 6.37 -25.50
CA ASP A 153 22.44 5.95 -24.12
C ASP A 153 23.52 4.86 -24.05
N VAL A 154 23.74 4.13 -25.15
CA VAL A 154 24.70 3.02 -25.19
C VAL A 154 25.64 3.15 -26.38
N ALA A 155 25.16 3.19 -27.62
CA ALA A 155 26.05 3.12 -28.78
C ALA A 155 27.03 4.30 -28.88
N LEU A 156 26.58 5.54 -28.80
CA LEU A 156 27.45 6.72 -28.92
C LEU A 156 28.51 6.78 -27.80
N PRO A 157 28.16 6.60 -26.51
CA PRO A 157 29.14 6.51 -25.43
C PRO A 157 30.11 5.35 -25.63
N SER A 158 29.64 4.18 -26.10
CA SER A 158 30.49 3.03 -26.39
C SER A 158 31.53 3.35 -27.46
N VAL A 159 31.10 3.95 -28.57
CA VAL A 159 31.95 4.35 -29.68
C VAL A 159 32.93 5.45 -29.26
N ALA A 160 32.49 6.42 -28.46
CA ALA A 160 33.33 7.49 -27.94
C ALA A 160 34.40 6.97 -26.97
N VAL A 161 34.07 6.03 -26.08
CA VAL A 161 35.02 5.39 -25.16
C VAL A 161 36.01 4.50 -25.91
N SER A 162 35.55 3.75 -26.92
CA SER A 162 36.43 2.97 -27.80
C SER A 162 37.37 3.87 -28.60
N LEU A 163 36.88 4.98 -29.17
CA LEU A 163 37.70 5.98 -29.85
C LEU A 163 38.71 6.63 -28.91
N ALA A 164 38.29 7.03 -27.71
CA ALA A 164 39.19 7.61 -26.70
C ALA A 164 40.28 6.62 -26.26
N GLY A 165 39.91 5.36 -26.03
CA GLY A 165 40.88 4.30 -25.69
C GLY A 165 41.89 4.04 -26.81
N ILE A 166 41.45 4.10 -28.07
CA ILE A 166 42.32 3.99 -29.25
C ILE A 166 43.24 5.23 -29.35
N VAL A 167 42.70 6.44 -29.23
CA VAL A 167 43.47 7.70 -29.30
C VAL A 167 44.52 7.77 -28.19
N SER A 168 44.15 7.46 -26.94
CA SER A 168 45.09 7.42 -25.81
C SER A 168 46.15 6.33 -25.96
N PHE A 169 45.84 5.19 -26.59
CA PHE A 169 46.85 4.16 -26.88
C PHE A 169 47.83 4.59 -27.98
N VAL A 170 47.34 5.29 -29.00
CA VAL A 170 48.18 5.82 -30.09
C VAL A 170 49.09 6.95 -29.59
N GLU A 171 48.63 7.83 -28.69
CA GLU A 171 49.45 8.90 -28.13
C GLU A 171 50.50 8.41 -27.12
N PHE A 172 50.31 7.26 -26.47
CA PHE A 172 51.14 6.80 -25.35
C PHE A 172 52.17 5.72 -25.69
N TRP A 173 52.36 5.42 -26.96
CA TRP A 173 53.41 4.50 -27.43
C TRP A 173 54.80 5.17 -27.35
N GLY A 174 55.20 5.58 -26.14
CA GLY A 174 56.46 6.29 -25.89
C GLY A 174 56.93 6.41 -24.42
N GLU A 175 56.06 6.44 -23.40
CA GLU A 175 56.47 6.78 -22.02
C GLU A 175 55.67 6.00 -20.93
N PRO A 176 56.29 5.11 -20.13
CA PRO A 176 55.60 4.26 -19.13
C PRO A 176 55.08 4.98 -17.88
N SER A 177 55.59 6.18 -17.59
CA SER A 177 55.37 6.91 -16.33
C SER A 177 54.02 7.64 -16.26
N ALA A 178 53.36 7.85 -17.39
CA ALA A 178 52.18 8.71 -17.50
C ALA A 178 50.82 7.99 -17.23
N LEU A 179 50.83 6.66 -17.02
CA LEU A 179 49.64 5.87 -16.64
C LEU A 179 49.11 6.19 -15.22
N VAL A 180 49.95 6.72 -14.34
CA VAL A 180 49.56 7.19 -12.99
C VAL A 180 48.59 8.38 -13.06
N TYR A 181 48.70 9.20 -14.10
CA TYR A 181 47.82 10.35 -14.34
C TYR A 181 46.53 10.00 -15.10
N LEU A 182 46.49 8.82 -15.74
CA LEU A 182 45.35 8.34 -16.53
C LEU A 182 44.33 7.57 -15.67
N LEU A 183 44.77 6.87 -14.63
CA LEU A 183 43.89 6.19 -13.66
C LEU A 183 42.85 7.12 -12.99
N PRO A 184 43.19 8.37 -12.61
CA PRO A 184 42.22 9.35 -12.15
C PRO A 184 41.22 9.78 -13.22
N VAL A 185 41.65 9.94 -14.48
CA VAL A 185 40.78 10.34 -15.59
C VAL A 185 39.84 9.20 -15.99
N ILE A 186 40.35 7.95 -16.03
CA ILE A 186 39.56 6.73 -16.23
C ILE A 186 38.60 6.52 -15.07
N GLY A 187 39.08 6.71 -13.84
CA GLY A 187 38.27 6.69 -12.62
C GLY A 187 37.18 7.76 -12.67
N PHE A 188 37.50 8.96 -13.16
CA PHE A 188 36.57 10.07 -13.30
C PHE A 188 35.55 9.85 -14.42
N LEU A 189 35.93 9.36 -15.60
CA LEU A 189 35.01 9.06 -16.70
C LEU A 189 34.10 7.87 -16.37
N SER A 190 34.65 6.85 -15.69
CA SER A 190 33.86 5.73 -15.15
C SER A 190 32.92 6.21 -14.03
N PHE A 191 33.39 7.09 -13.15
CA PHE A 191 32.59 7.73 -12.11
C PHE A 191 31.47 8.58 -12.71
N VAL A 192 31.74 9.43 -13.69
CA VAL A 192 30.72 10.26 -14.38
C VAL A 192 29.70 9.40 -15.11
N SER A 193 30.11 8.28 -15.70
CA SER A 193 29.21 7.30 -16.33
C SER A 193 28.33 6.56 -15.30
N VAL A 194 28.84 6.36 -14.08
CA VAL A 194 28.20 5.59 -13.00
C VAL A 194 27.40 6.48 -12.02
N VAL A 195 27.72 7.77 -11.86
CA VAL A 195 27.06 8.71 -10.93
C VAL A 195 25.56 8.93 -11.22
N LYS A 196 25.03 8.35 -12.31
CA LYS A 196 23.58 8.24 -12.53
C LYS A 196 22.90 6.98 -11.96
N ARG A 197 23.61 5.95 -11.44
CA ARG A 197 23.01 4.68 -10.94
C ARG A 197 23.79 4.02 -9.78
N GLU A 198 23.08 3.20 -9.01
CA GLU A 198 23.44 2.68 -7.67
C GLU A 198 24.90 2.20 -7.50
N LEU A 199 25.51 2.62 -6.38
CA LEU A 199 26.94 2.53 -6.01
C LEU A 199 27.58 1.13 -5.99
N GLY A 200 26.82 0.05 -6.15
CA GLY A 200 27.29 -1.32 -5.83
C GLY A 200 28.25 -1.97 -6.83
N LEU A 201 28.35 -1.48 -8.07
CA LEU A 201 29.12 -2.13 -9.15
C LEU A 201 30.54 -1.56 -9.37
N VAL A 202 30.86 -0.42 -8.75
CA VAL A 202 32.15 0.28 -8.88
C VAL A 202 33.36 -0.56 -8.41
N PRO A 203 33.29 -1.32 -7.30
CA PRO A 203 34.44 -2.07 -6.79
C PRO A 203 34.84 -3.24 -7.71
N ALA A 204 33.86 -3.88 -8.37
CA ALA A 204 34.08 -5.05 -9.22
C ALA A 204 34.75 -4.68 -10.56
N SER A 205 34.35 -3.55 -11.16
CA SER A 205 35.00 -3.02 -12.37
C SER A 205 36.43 -2.59 -12.12
N LEU A 206 36.70 -1.97 -10.96
CA LEU A 206 38.05 -1.53 -10.58
C LEU A 206 38.96 -2.73 -10.31
N ALA A 207 38.45 -3.74 -9.60
CA ALA A 207 39.18 -4.98 -9.34
C ALA A 207 39.56 -5.74 -10.62
N LEU A 208 38.67 -5.79 -11.62
CA LEU A 208 38.94 -6.49 -12.89
C LEU A 208 40.01 -5.78 -13.74
N VAL A 209 39.97 -4.45 -13.82
CA VAL A 209 41.01 -3.66 -14.53
C VAL A 209 42.36 -3.84 -13.85
N ILE A 210 42.41 -3.82 -12.52
CA ILE A 210 43.62 -4.10 -11.74
C ILE A 210 44.10 -5.55 -12.00
N SER A 211 43.19 -6.51 -12.07
CA SER A 211 43.51 -7.93 -12.31
C SER A 211 44.09 -8.17 -13.71
N LEU A 212 43.55 -7.51 -14.74
CA LEU A 212 44.04 -7.59 -16.12
C LEU A 212 45.40 -6.90 -16.29
N TYR A 213 45.62 -5.78 -15.59
CA TYR A 213 46.93 -5.12 -15.52
C TYR A 213 47.98 -6.00 -14.85
N MET A 214 47.65 -6.61 -13.72
CA MET A 214 48.52 -7.55 -13.02
C MET A 214 48.85 -8.74 -13.94
N ALA A 215 47.86 -9.32 -14.63
CA ALA A 215 48.07 -10.43 -15.56
C ALA A 215 48.98 -10.06 -16.75
N TYR A 216 48.84 -8.86 -17.32
CA TYR A 216 49.71 -8.36 -18.39
C TYR A 216 51.15 -8.17 -17.92
N GLN A 217 51.35 -7.61 -16.71
CA GLN A 217 52.68 -7.47 -16.13
C GLN A 217 53.32 -8.81 -15.81
N THR A 218 52.54 -9.78 -15.32
CA THR A 218 53.03 -11.16 -15.10
C THR A 218 53.43 -11.82 -16.41
N LEU A 219 52.66 -11.65 -17.48
CA LEU A 219 52.98 -12.16 -18.83
C LEU A 219 54.25 -11.53 -19.42
N ASN A 220 54.49 -10.24 -19.20
CA ASN A 220 55.74 -9.57 -19.61
C ASN A 220 56.95 -9.95 -18.73
N SER A 221 56.72 -10.36 -17.47
CA SER A 221 57.79 -10.81 -16.56
C SER A 221 58.24 -12.25 -16.81
N ILE A 222 57.44 -13.05 -17.51
CA ILE A 222 57.82 -14.39 -17.98
C ILE A 222 58.68 -14.19 -19.22
N ASN A 223 59.98 -14.35 -19.05
CA ASN A 223 61.00 -14.08 -20.05
C ASN A 223 60.94 -15.11 -21.21
N ILE A 224 59.98 -14.97 -22.12
CA ILE A 224 59.89 -15.76 -23.36
C ILE A 224 60.80 -15.09 -24.41
N HIS A 225 62.11 -15.21 -24.22
CA HIS A 225 63.09 -14.63 -25.15
C HIS A 225 63.22 -15.36 -26.50
N ASN A 226 62.47 -16.45 -26.74
CA ASN A 226 62.58 -17.26 -27.97
C ASN A 226 61.30 -17.39 -28.81
N LEU A 227 60.25 -16.59 -28.56
CA LEU A 227 59.22 -16.38 -29.58
C LEU A 227 59.37 -14.97 -30.14
N THR A 228 59.95 -14.87 -31.33
CA THR A 228 59.84 -13.72 -32.22
C THR A 228 58.39 -13.60 -32.71
N LEU A 229 57.48 -13.23 -31.80
CA LEU A 229 56.19 -12.64 -32.16
C LEU A 229 56.47 -11.21 -32.63
N THR A 230 56.85 -11.05 -33.90
CA THR A 230 56.97 -9.76 -34.59
C THR A 230 55.60 -9.15 -34.93
N SER A 231 54.51 -9.71 -34.42
CA SER A 231 53.20 -9.08 -34.41
C SER A 231 52.94 -8.48 -33.04
N PRO A 232 52.56 -7.19 -32.92
CA PRO A 232 52.14 -6.62 -31.65
C PRO A 232 51.03 -7.50 -31.09
N SER A 233 51.27 -8.10 -29.92
CA SER A 233 50.22 -8.85 -29.25
C SER A 233 49.05 -7.89 -29.01
N PRO A 234 47.84 -8.23 -29.45
CA PRO A 234 46.71 -7.33 -29.35
C PRO A 234 46.48 -7.04 -27.87
N SER A 235 46.70 -5.78 -27.48
CA SER A 235 46.41 -5.32 -26.13
C SER A 235 44.97 -5.71 -25.79
N PRO A 236 44.70 -6.39 -24.66
CA PRO A 236 43.34 -6.76 -24.27
C PRO A 236 42.53 -5.52 -23.84
N LEU A 237 43.12 -4.32 -23.79
CA LEU A 237 42.48 -3.10 -23.30
C LEU A 237 41.22 -2.71 -24.09
N PRO A 238 41.20 -2.61 -25.44
CA PRO A 238 39.96 -2.24 -26.15
C PRO A 238 38.85 -3.29 -25.97
N LEU A 239 39.21 -4.56 -25.92
CA LEU A 239 38.31 -5.67 -25.61
C LEU A 239 37.78 -5.60 -24.16
N ALA A 240 38.63 -5.22 -23.21
CA ALA A 240 38.25 -5.00 -21.81
C ALA A 240 37.35 -3.77 -21.65
N TYR A 241 37.55 -2.72 -22.44
CA TYR A 241 36.66 -1.55 -22.49
C TYR A 241 35.30 -1.90 -23.09
N LEU A 242 35.26 -2.65 -24.20
CA LEU A 242 34.02 -3.16 -24.78
C LEU A 242 33.30 -4.14 -23.84
N TYR A 243 34.06 -4.96 -23.09
CA TYR A 243 33.54 -5.81 -22.02
C TYR A 243 32.88 -4.98 -20.92
N LEU A 244 33.56 -3.95 -20.40
CA LEU A 244 33.02 -3.07 -19.38
C LEU A 244 31.75 -2.38 -19.86
N VAL A 245 31.73 -1.91 -21.10
CA VAL A 245 30.56 -1.28 -21.71
C VAL A 245 29.41 -2.27 -21.90
N GLY A 246 29.68 -3.49 -22.38
CA GLY A 246 28.68 -4.54 -22.59
C GLY A 246 28.08 -5.07 -21.28
N VAL A 247 28.90 -5.28 -20.25
CA VAL A 247 28.44 -5.73 -18.92
C VAL A 247 27.67 -4.64 -18.18
N ASN A 248 28.10 -3.38 -18.33
CA ASN A 248 27.39 -2.22 -17.78
C ASN A 248 26.22 -1.75 -18.65
N SER A 249 26.02 -2.32 -19.84
CA SER A 249 24.86 -2.02 -20.68
C SER A 249 23.57 -2.41 -19.94
N PRO A 250 22.50 -1.60 -20.01
CA PRO A 250 21.25 -1.93 -19.33
C PRO A 250 20.72 -3.30 -19.80
N ILE A 251 20.10 -4.07 -18.90
CA ILE A 251 19.20 -5.13 -19.36
C ILE A 251 18.00 -4.41 -19.96
N PHE A 252 17.91 -4.38 -21.29
CA PHE A 252 16.69 -3.96 -21.96
C PHE A 252 15.68 -5.09 -21.75
N PHE A 253 14.81 -4.91 -20.78
CA PHE A 253 13.69 -5.83 -20.58
C PHE A 253 12.62 -5.48 -21.60
N ASP A 254 11.95 -6.49 -22.15
CA ASP A 254 10.73 -6.30 -22.94
C ASP A 254 9.74 -5.46 -22.11
N PRO A 255 9.39 -4.23 -22.54
CA PRO A 255 8.52 -3.35 -21.78
C PRO A 255 7.16 -4.01 -21.50
N TYR A 256 6.65 -4.82 -22.43
CA TYR A 256 5.42 -5.59 -22.23
C TYR A 256 5.56 -6.69 -21.18
N ALA A 257 6.72 -7.33 -21.07
CA ALA A 257 6.99 -8.31 -20.02
C ALA A 257 7.13 -7.65 -18.64
N LEU A 258 7.69 -6.43 -18.58
CA LEU A 258 7.76 -5.63 -17.36
C LEU A 258 6.37 -5.14 -16.94
N GLU A 259 5.55 -4.69 -17.88
CA GLU A 259 4.17 -4.28 -17.63
C GLU A 259 3.34 -5.44 -17.07
N ARG A 260 3.42 -6.64 -17.65
CA ARG A 260 2.78 -7.84 -17.08
C ARG A 260 3.23 -8.15 -15.65
N LYS A 261 4.54 -7.99 -15.36
CA LYS A 261 5.08 -8.18 -14.00
C LYS A 261 4.60 -7.08 -13.05
N ALA A 262 4.51 -5.83 -13.50
CA ALA A 262 3.95 -4.72 -12.74
C ALA A 262 2.48 -4.99 -12.40
N LEU A 263 1.66 -5.32 -13.40
CA LEU A 263 0.24 -5.67 -13.23
C LEU A 263 0.03 -6.83 -12.27
N LYS A 264 0.84 -7.90 -12.37
CA LYS A 264 0.78 -9.03 -11.45
C LYS A 264 1.04 -8.62 -10.00
N ASN A 265 2.09 -7.83 -9.75
CA ASN A 265 2.44 -7.39 -8.40
C ASN A 265 1.44 -6.38 -7.84
N LEU A 266 0.89 -5.49 -8.68
CA LEU A 266 -0.20 -4.58 -8.31
C LEU A 266 -1.44 -5.36 -7.86
N ASN A 267 -1.83 -6.39 -8.62
CA ASN A 267 -3.00 -7.21 -8.29
C ASN A 267 -2.81 -8.05 -7.01
N GLN A 268 -1.57 -8.45 -6.69
CA GLN A 268 -1.22 -9.21 -5.49
C GLN A 268 -0.99 -8.33 -4.24
N GLY A 269 -1.04 -7.00 -4.36
CA GLY A 269 -0.77 -6.08 -3.26
C GLY A 269 0.71 -5.85 -2.94
N ASN A 270 1.63 -6.34 -3.80
CA ASN A 270 3.07 -6.18 -3.64
C ASN A 270 3.55 -4.83 -4.20
N TYR A 271 3.09 -3.73 -3.58
CA TYR A 271 3.25 -2.37 -4.10
C TYR A 271 4.69 -1.87 -4.17
N SER A 272 5.55 -2.28 -3.24
CA SER A 272 6.98 -1.93 -3.27
C SER A 272 7.66 -2.47 -4.53
N VAL A 273 7.40 -3.74 -4.86
CA VAL A 273 7.93 -4.39 -6.05
C VAL A 273 7.31 -3.82 -7.32
N ALA A 274 6.00 -3.57 -7.32
CA ALA A 274 5.31 -2.92 -8.43
C ALA A 274 5.87 -1.53 -8.75
N ARG A 275 6.15 -0.72 -7.71
CA ARG A 275 6.77 0.61 -7.86
C ARG A 275 8.11 0.54 -8.57
N ASN A 276 8.93 -0.47 -8.27
CA ASN A 276 10.21 -0.67 -8.95
C ASN A 276 10.00 -0.95 -10.44
N TYR A 277 9.05 -1.82 -10.81
CA TYR A 277 8.74 -2.09 -12.21
C TYR A 277 8.17 -0.86 -12.94
N LEU A 278 7.30 -0.08 -12.30
CA LEU A 278 6.74 1.17 -12.87
C LEU A 278 7.83 2.23 -13.09
N ASN A 279 8.77 2.39 -12.15
CA ASN A 279 9.92 3.29 -12.31
C ASN A 279 10.82 2.85 -13.48
N ILE A 280 11.00 1.54 -13.65
CA ILE A 280 11.73 0.99 -14.80
C ILE A 280 10.95 1.30 -16.09
N LEU A 281 9.65 1.03 -16.17
CA LEU A 281 8.81 1.32 -17.35
C LEU A 281 8.83 2.79 -17.75
N LYS A 282 8.82 3.70 -16.77
CA LYS A 282 9.00 5.14 -16.98
C LYS A 282 10.31 5.48 -17.68
N SER A 283 11.39 4.76 -17.36
CA SER A 283 12.68 4.91 -18.05
C SER A 283 12.64 4.42 -19.52
N TYR A 284 11.72 3.53 -19.88
CA TYR A 284 11.42 3.14 -21.27
C TYR A 284 10.45 4.11 -21.97
N GLY A 285 9.94 5.10 -21.25
CA GLY A 285 9.02 6.10 -21.79
C GLY A 285 7.57 5.65 -21.88
N ILE A 286 7.24 4.51 -21.26
CA ILE A 286 5.86 4.11 -20.97
C ILE A 286 5.41 4.90 -19.75
N SER A 287 4.30 5.62 -19.90
CA SER A 287 3.81 6.47 -18.83
C SER A 287 3.04 5.66 -17.79
N GLU A 288 3.02 6.14 -16.55
CA GLU A 288 2.17 5.54 -15.51
C GLU A 288 0.68 5.58 -15.87
N THR A 289 0.29 6.49 -16.78
CA THR A 289 -1.07 6.57 -17.33
C THR A 289 -1.38 5.40 -18.26
N GLU A 290 -0.44 4.96 -19.09
CA GLU A 290 -0.63 3.79 -19.97
C GLU A 290 -0.84 2.52 -19.14
N VAL A 291 0.01 2.28 -18.14
CA VAL A 291 -0.14 1.13 -17.24
C VAL A 291 -1.44 1.21 -16.41
N PHE A 292 -1.87 2.42 -16.05
CA PHE A 292 -3.12 2.60 -15.32
C PHE A 292 -4.36 2.19 -16.14
N LEU A 293 -4.35 2.37 -17.47
CA LEU A 293 -5.43 1.88 -18.34
C LEU A 293 -5.58 0.36 -18.24
N ASP A 294 -4.45 -0.35 -18.22
CA ASP A 294 -4.43 -1.79 -18.06
C ASP A 294 -4.90 -2.20 -16.66
N VAL A 295 -4.54 -1.47 -15.61
CA VAL A 295 -5.02 -1.72 -14.24
C VAL A 295 -6.54 -1.50 -14.12
N LEU A 296 -7.11 -0.51 -14.79
CA LEU A 296 -8.56 -0.31 -14.82
C LEU A 296 -9.28 -1.55 -15.39
N SER A 297 -8.66 -2.26 -16.33
CA SER A 297 -9.22 -3.48 -16.92
C SER A 297 -9.23 -4.69 -15.97
N THR A 298 -8.33 -4.72 -14.97
CA THR A 298 -8.25 -5.84 -14.01
C THR A 298 -9.30 -5.76 -12.91
N LYS A 299 -10.00 -4.62 -12.76
CA LYS A 299 -11.02 -4.33 -11.74
C LYS A 299 -10.55 -4.54 -10.28
N ASN A 300 -9.24 -4.51 -10.04
CA ASN A 300 -8.70 -4.63 -8.68
C ASN A 300 -8.69 -3.26 -7.99
N CYS A 301 -9.64 -3.04 -7.08
CA CYS A 301 -9.81 -1.74 -6.43
C CYS A 301 -8.62 -1.28 -5.61
N ASN A 302 -7.87 -2.19 -4.98
CA ASN A 302 -6.71 -1.81 -4.19
C ASN A 302 -5.57 -1.31 -5.10
N ALA A 303 -5.36 -1.96 -6.24
CA ALA A 303 -4.37 -1.54 -7.24
C ALA A 303 -4.75 -0.19 -7.90
N ILE A 304 -6.02 -0.02 -8.26
CA ILE A 304 -6.54 1.21 -8.87
C ILE A 304 -6.34 2.40 -7.93
N LEU A 305 -6.83 2.31 -6.68
CA LEU A 305 -6.72 3.39 -5.70
C LEU A 305 -5.26 3.70 -5.34
N TRP A 306 -4.44 2.65 -5.16
CA TRP A 306 -3.02 2.84 -4.87
C TRP A 306 -2.28 3.59 -5.98
N MET A 307 -2.54 3.29 -7.26
CA MET A 307 -1.94 4.02 -8.36
C MET A 307 -2.39 5.49 -8.41
N GLN A 308 -3.65 5.78 -8.07
CA GLN A 308 -4.19 7.14 -8.04
C GLN A 308 -3.56 8.02 -6.95
N ASP A 309 -3.25 7.43 -5.80
CA ASP A 309 -2.66 8.18 -4.68
C ASP A 309 -1.15 8.37 -4.83
N ASN A 310 -0.47 7.52 -5.59
CA ASN A 310 0.99 7.49 -5.64
C ASN A 310 1.59 8.02 -6.95
N PHE A 311 0.79 8.17 -8.02
CA PHE A 311 1.28 8.62 -9.32
C PHE A 311 0.40 9.72 -9.92
N ARG A 312 1.03 10.58 -10.72
CA ARG A 312 0.32 11.62 -11.49
C ARG A 312 -0.20 11.01 -12.78
N ILE A 313 -1.46 10.62 -12.78
CA ILE A 313 -2.14 10.01 -13.92
C ILE A 313 -2.85 11.09 -14.74
N ASP A 314 -2.74 11.02 -16.07
CA ASP A 314 -3.50 11.82 -17.00
C ASP A 314 -4.83 11.13 -17.34
N TYR A 315 -5.87 11.43 -16.55
CA TYR A 315 -7.18 10.80 -16.67
C TYR A 315 -7.90 11.09 -17.99
N SER A 316 -7.49 12.11 -18.75
CA SER A 316 -8.10 12.45 -20.04
C SER A 316 -7.99 11.31 -21.06
N LYS A 317 -6.95 10.47 -20.92
CA LYS A 317 -6.71 9.30 -21.80
C LYS A 317 -7.53 8.07 -21.42
N CYS A 318 -8.22 8.07 -20.27
CA CYS A 318 -8.92 6.90 -19.74
C CYS A 318 -10.37 6.77 -20.22
N GLY A 319 -11.02 7.86 -20.61
CA GLY A 319 -12.41 7.86 -21.09
C GLY A 319 -13.36 7.07 -20.18
N LYS A 320 -14.20 6.22 -20.78
CA LYS A 320 -15.21 5.41 -20.06
C LYS A 320 -14.65 4.34 -19.13
N LEU A 321 -13.37 3.97 -19.23
CA LEU A 321 -12.76 2.99 -18.31
C LEU A 321 -12.70 3.51 -16.87
N LEU A 322 -12.82 4.83 -16.68
CA LEU A 322 -12.89 5.46 -15.35
C LEU A 322 -14.11 5.00 -14.53
N ARG A 323 -15.14 4.41 -15.13
CA ARG A 323 -16.27 3.80 -14.40
C ARG A 323 -15.83 2.81 -13.32
N TYR A 324 -14.81 2.00 -13.62
CA TYR A 324 -14.27 1.03 -12.66
C TYR A 324 -13.56 1.72 -11.49
N SER A 325 -12.92 2.85 -11.77
CA SER A 325 -12.36 3.67 -10.71
C SER A 325 -13.45 4.26 -9.80
N VAL A 326 -14.56 4.75 -10.36
CA VAL A 326 -15.68 5.27 -9.57
C VAL A 326 -16.31 4.17 -8.72
N ASP A 327 -16.55 2.98 -9.28
CA ASP A 327 -17.10 1.86 -8.53
C ASP A 327 -16.16 1.43 -7.38
N CYS A 328 -14.84 1.48 -7.60
CA CYS A 328 -13.85 1.21 -6.56
C CYS A 328 -13.80 2.30 -5.48
N MET A 329 -13.90 3.58 -5.85
CA MET A 329 -14.00 4.69 -4.88
C MET A 329 -15.21 4.54 -3.98
N ILE A 330 -16.38 4.25 -4.57
CA ILE A 330 -17.63 4.09 -3.84
C ILE A 330 -17.58 2.84 -2.95
N SER A 331 -17.19 1.68 -3.49
CA SER A 331 -17.17 0.42 -2.73
C SER A 331 -16.16 0.41 -1.59
N LYS A 332 -14.97 1.01 -1.78
CA LYS A 332 -13.96 1.18 -0.71
C LYS A 332 -14.21 2.41 0.14
N ASN A 333 -15.21 3.22 -0.21
CA ASN A 333 -15.55 4.46 0.47
C ASN A 333 -14.37 5.45 0.56
N VAL A 334 -13.47 5.46 -0.43
CA VAL A 334 -12.28 6.31 -0.50
C VAL A 334 -12.48 7.39 -1.55
N LEU A 335 -12.07 8.63 -1.24
CA LEU A 335 -12.11 9.75 -2.18
C LEU A 335 -10.68 10.25 -2.50
N PRO A 336 -10.09 9.80 -3.62
CA PRO A 336 -8.76 10.23 -4.02
C PRO A 336 -8.67 11.74 -4.26
N ALA A 337 -7.46 12.30 -4.14
CA ALA A 337 -7.22 13.72 -4.42
C ALA A 337 -7.54 14.08 -5.88
N SER A 338 -7.46 13.10 -6.79
CA SER A 338 -7.72 13.26 -8.22
C SER A 338 -9.19 13.12 -8.64
N ALA A 339 -10.12 12.93 -7.69
CA ALA A 339 -11.52 12.70 -8.00
C ALA A 339 -12.18 13.86 -8.78
N ASP A 340 -11.73 15.11 -8.61
CA ASP A 340 -12.20 16.26 -9.37
C ASP A 340 -11.85 16.15 -10.86
N LYS A 341 -10.65 15.64 -11.18
CA LYS A 341 -10.17 15.47 -12.55
C LYS A 341 -10.89 14.30 -13.23
N ILE A 342 -11.11 13.22 -12.49
CA ILE A 342 -11.86 12.05 -12.97
C ILE A 342 -13.31 12.45 -13.26
N LEU A 343 -13.91 13.22 -12.36
CA LEU A 343 -15.26 13.76 -12.53
C LEU A 343 -15.38 14.66 -13.78
N GLU A 344 -14.40 15.54 -14.00
CA GLU A 344 -14.38 16.44 -15.16
C GLU A 344 -14.30 15.68 -16.49
N VAL A 345 -13.47 14.63 -16.54
CA VAL A 345 -13.39 13.76 -17.73
C VAL A 345 -14.70 13.00 -17.93
N LEU A 346 -15.28 12.42 -16.87
CA LEU A 346 -16.54 11.68 -16.94
C LEU A 346 -17.71 12.56 -17.37
N ALA A 347 -17.78 13.83 -16.92
CA ALA A 347 -18.86 14.73 -17.32
C ALA A 347 -18.99 14.92 -18.84
N SER A 348 -17.88 14.75 -19.58
CA SER A 348 -17.85 14.81 -21.04
C SER A 348 -17.93 13.45 -21.74
N THR A 349 -17.70 12.34 -21.03
CA THR A 349 -17.54 11.00 -21.64
C THR A 349 -18.58 9.97 -21.18
N ASP A 350 -19.10 10.10 -19.97
CA ASP A 350 -20.08 9.20 -19.33
C ASP A 350 -20.85 9.97 -18.22
N GLN A 351 -21.98 10.58 -18.59
CA GLN A 351 -22.76 11.45 -17.71
C GLN A 351 -23.36 10.72 -16.51
N GLU A 352 -23.78 9.47 -16.67
CA GLU A 352 -24.35 8.65 -15.59
C GLU A 352 -23.31 8.40 -14.49
N TYR A 353 -22.11 7.99 -14.87
CA TYR A 353 -21.02 7.79 -13.91
C TYR A 353 -20.44 9.11 -13.36
N ALA A 354 -20.53 10.20 -14.12
CA ALA A 354 -20.21 11.53 -13.63
C ALA A 354 -21.18 11.97 -12.53
N GLU A 355 -22.48 11.73 -12.72
CA GLU A 355 -23.51 12.00 -11.72
C GLU A 355 -23.31 11.14 -10.47
N LYS A 356 -23.06 9.83 -10.65
CA LYS A 356 -22.77 8.89 -9.56
C LYS A 356 -21.55 9.31 -8.75
N LEU A 357 -20.46 9.72 -9.43
CA LEU A 357 -19.25 10.23 -8.77
C LEU A 357 -19.49 11.59 -8.10
N ALA A 358 -20.22 12.50 -8.74
CA ALA A 358 -20.56 13.79 -8.16
C ALA A 358 -21.42 13.63 -6.90
N GLY A 359 -22.44 12.77 -6.93
CA GLY A 359 -23.25 12.41 -5.77
C GLY A 359 -22.39 11.82 -4.65
N PHE A 360 -21.45 10.94 -4.97
CA PHE A 360 -20.48 10.41 -3.99
C PHE A 360 -19.56 11.50 -3.42
N ILE A 361 -19.00 12.39 -4.24
CA ILE A 361 -18.17 13.51 -3.78
C ILE A 361 -18.97 14.43 -2.85
N LEU A 362 -20.22 14.74 -3.19
CA LEU A 362 -21.09 15.59 -2.39
C LEU A 362 -21.50 14.90 -1.08
N SER A 363 -21.72 13.59 -1.08
CA SER A 363 -22.03 12.82 0.13
C SER A 363 -20.83 12.71 1.08
N LYS A 364 -19.60 12.83 0.56
CA LYS A 364 -18.38 12.96 1.37
C LYS A 364 -18.23 14.30 2.06
N GLY A 365 -19.03 15.31 1.70
CA GLY A 365 -19.06 16.59 2.39
C GLY A 365 -17.74 17.39 2.30
N THR A 366 -16.85 17.11 1.35
CA THR A 366 -15.60 17.86 1.21
C THR A 366 -15.90 19.32 0.84
N ARG A 367 -15.09 20.28 1.31
CA ARG A 367 -15.20 21.71 0.98
C ARG A 367 -14.10 22.19 0.03
N ASP A 368 -13.55 21.27 -0.74
CA ASP A 368 -12.45 21.52 -1.65
C ASP A 368 -12.95 21.61 -3.11
N ILE A 369 -11.99 21.76 -4.01
CA ILE A 369 -12.21 21.87 -5.45
C ILE A 369 -13.05 20.71 -6.01
N ARG A 370 -13.02 19.52 -5.37
CA ARG A 370 -13.79 18.34 -5.79
C ARG A 370 -15.29 18.59 -5.61
N ALA A 371 -15.70 19.07 -4.44
CA ALA A 371 -17.10 19.36 -4.17
C ALA A 371 -17.62 20.57 -4.96
N GLN A 372 -16.80 21.58 -5.17
CA GLN A 372 -17.16 22.71 -6.03
C GLN A 372 -17.43 22.25 -7.47
N LYS A 373 -16.53 21.44 -8.05
CA LYS A 373 -16.73 20.83 -9.38
C LYS A 373 -17.93 19.90 -9.44
N ALA A 374 -18.15 19.09 -8.40
CA ALA A 374 -19.34 18.22 -8.31
C ALA A 374 -20.64 19.02 -8.33
N LYS A 375 -20.74 20.13 -7.59
CA LYS A 375 -21.91 21.02 -7.64
C LYS A 375 -22.11 21.65 -9.03
N GLN A 376 -21.03 22.12 -9.65
CA GLN A 376 -21.08 22.72 -10.98
C GLN A 376 -21.55 21.72 -12.05
N ILE A 377 -21.03 20.48 -12.01
CA ILE A 377 -21.40 19.44 -12.97
C ILE A 377 -22.83 18.97 -12.73
N MET A 378 -23.27 18.78 -11.48
CA MET A 378 -24.66 18.46 -11.16
C MET A 378 -25.61 19.57 -11.63
N ALA A 379 -25.29 20.84 -11.39
CA ALA A 379 -26.10 21.96 -11.87
C ALA A 379 -26.21 21.99 -13.41
N LYS A 380 -25.14 21.63 -14.13
CA LYS A 380 -25.15 21.50 -15.60
C LYS A 380 -25.97 20.30 -16.09
N LEU A 381 -25.89 19.16 -15.41
CA LEU A 381 -26.62 17.94 -15.78
C LEU A 381 -28.13 18.08 -15.54
N TYR A 382 -28.52 18.78 -14.47
CA TYR A 382 -29.91 18.92 -14.04
C TYR A 382 -30.62 20.21 -14.50
N GLY A 383 -29.91 21.11 -15.21
CA GLY A 383 -30.40 22.43 -15.60
C GLY A 383 -31.53 22.48 -16.64
N ASN A 384 -32.07 21.35 -17.13
CA ASN A 384 -33.01 21.34 -18.27
C ASN A 384 -34.44 20.86 -18.00
N HIS A 385 -34.85 20.53 -16.77
CA HIS A 385 -36.26 20.21 -16.50
C HIS A 385 -36.80 20.88 -15.23
N GLN A 386 -37.55 21.97 -15.42
CA GLN A 386 -38.62 22.44 -14.53
C GLN A 386 -39.79 22.98 -15.37
N PRO A 387 -41.02 22.90 -14.85
CA PRO A 387 -41.81 24.11 -14.73
C PRO A 387 -42.04 24.46 -13.26
N GLN A 388 -41.89 25.76 -13.02
CA GLN A 388 -41.94 26.45 -11.75
C GLN A 388 -43.33 26.43 -11.13
N GLN A 389 -43.39 26.17 -9.82
CA GLN A 389 -44.16 26.99 -8.88
C GLN A 389 -43.56 26.81 -7.49
N THR A 390 -43.35 27.94 -6.79
CA THR A 390 -42.81 28.09 -5.42
C THR A 390 -41.31 27.86 -5.20
N PHE A 391 -40.45 28.63 -5.87
CA PHE A 391 -39.04 28.80 -5.47
C PHE A 391 -38.58 30.28 -5.45
N GLN A 392 -39.42 31.18 -4.93
CA GLN A 392 -39.01 32.57 -4.64
C GLN A 392 -39.17 33.01 -3.18
N GLN A 393 -39.34 32.06 -2.24
CA GLN A 393 -39.24 32.35 -0.80
C GLN A 393 -38.30 31.43 0.00
N LEU A 394 -37.44 30.64 -0.64
CA LEU A 394 -36.44 29.82 0.06
C LEU A 394 -35.01 30.10 -0.44
N GLN A 395 -34.70 31.37 -0.68
CA GLN A 395 -33.32 31.88 -0.73
C GLN A 395 -33.03 32.79 0.46
N GLN A 396 -33.18 32.23 1.64
CA GLN A 396 -32.11 32.20 2.62
C GLN A 396 -32.14 30.75 3.12
N PRO A 397 -31.01 30.05 3.37
CA PRO A 397 -31.11 29.10 4.45
C PRO A 397 -31.55 30.00 5.61
N GLN A 398 -32.79 29.82 6.10
CA GLN A 398 -32.92 29.85 7.55
C GLN A 398 -31.75 28.98 7.98
N GLN A 399 -30.70 29.61 8.51
CA GLN A 399 -29.74 28.90 9.31
C GLN A 399 -30.66 28.06 10.20
N LEU A 400 -30.69 26.74 9.97
CA LEU A 400 -31.07 25.85 11.03
C LEU A 400 -30.06 26.23 12.09
N LYS A 401 -30.46 27.14 12.99
CA LYS A 401 -29.66 27.59 14.12
C LYS A 401 -29.58 26.35 14.99
N ALA A 402 -28.69 25.46 14.58
CA ALA A 402 -28.30 24.32 15.35
C ALA A 402 -27.80 24.92 16.66
N PRO A 403 -28.44 24.57 17.79
CA PRO A 403 -28.06 25.18 19.05
C PRO A 403 -26.58 24.89 19.32
N PRO A 404 -25.94 25.71 20.15
CA PRO A 404 -24.62 25.38 20.68
C PRO A 404 -24.63 23.96 21.27
N LEU A 405 -23.50 23.25 21.17
CA LEU A 405 -23.37 21.86 21.63
C LEU A 405 -23.77 21.69 23.10
N ASP A 406 -23.51 22.70 23.93
CA ASP A 406 -23.84 22.68 25.36
C ASP A 406 -25.35 22.73 25.65
N GLN A 407 -26.16 23.09 24.66
CA GLN A 407 -27.63 23.13 24.73
C GLN A 407 -28.27 22.08 23.81
N TRP A 408 -27.50 21.07 23.38
CA TRP A 408 -27.99 20.09 22.41
C TRP A 408 -29.06 19.17 22.99
N LYS A 409 -30.11 18.98 22.18
CA LYS A 409 -31.26 18.12 22.49
C LYS A 409 -31.39 17.06 21.39
N PRO A 410 -31.40 15.75 21.71
CA PRO A 410 -31.46 14.69 20.69
C PRO A 410 -32.77 14.72 19.89
N GLU A 411 -33.82 15.36 20.41
CA GLU A 411 -35.10 15.55 19.74
C GLU A 411 -34.97 16.34 18.43
N LEU A 412 -33.89 17.10 18.26
CA LEU A 412 -33.59 17.83 17.01
C LEU A 412 -33.45 16.90 15.80
N TRP A 413 -33.11 15.63 16.03
CA TRP A 413 -33.01 14.62 14.98
C TRP A 413 -34.34 13.92 14.67
N LEU A 414 -35.40 14.09 15.47
CA LEU A 414 -36.69 13.44 15.20
C LEU A 414 -37.24 13.84 13.83
N GLY A 415 -37.67 12.85 13.05
CA GLY A 415 -38.17 13.00 11.69
C GLY A 415 -37.09 13.27 10.63
N ARG A 416 -35.82 13.46 11.02
CA ARG A 416 -34.71 13.67 10.09
C ARG A 416 -34.12 12.35 9.63
N GLU A 417 -33.44 12.40 8.50
CA GLU A 417 -32.67 11.29 7.99
C GLU A 417 -31.18 11.47 8.35
N ILE A 418 -30.59 10.44 8.94
CA ILE A 418 -29.16 10.36 9.27
C ILE A 418 -28.61 9.14 8.55
N TYR A 419 -27.69 9.33 7.59
CA TYR A 419 -27.05 8.25 6.81
C TYR A 419 -28.02 7.23 6.17
N GLY A 420 -29.20 7.69 5.71
CA GLY A 420 -30.22 6.81 5.12
C GLY A 420 -31.18 6.18 6.13
N TYR A 421 -31.11 6.55 7.41
CA TYR A 421 -32.01 6.09 8.47
C TYR A 421 -32.89 7.26 8.95
N ARG A 422 -34.21 7.12 8.82
CA ARG A 422 -35.15 8.12 9.34
C ARG A 422 -35.30 7.92 10.85
N VAL A 423 -34.95 8.93 11.62
CA VAL A 423 -35.05 8.90 13.08
C VAL A 423 -36.50 9.08 13.51
N THR A 424 -37.02 8.11 14.27
CA THR A 424 -38.43 8.09 14.70
C THR A 424 -38.60 8.35 16.20
N ARG A 425 -37.60 8.00 17.01
CA ARG A 425 -37.68 8.13 18.48
C ARG A 425 -36.31 8.30 19.11
N VAL A 426 -36.26 8.97 20.27
CA VAL A 426 -35.08 8.95 21.14
C VAL A 426 -35.22 7.76 22.10
N LEU A 427 -34.28 6.81 22.04
CA LEU A 427 -34.29 5.62 22.89
C LEU A 427 -33.66 5.89 24.26
N GLY A 428 -32.64 6.76 24.31
CA GLY A 428 -31.98 7.09 25.56
C GLY A 428 -30.91 8.16 25.41
N SER A 429 -30.49 8.70 26.55
CA SER A 429 -29.43 9.71 26.68
C SER A 429 -28.51 9.27 27.81
N GLY A 430 -27.37 8.66 27.47
CA GLY A 430 -26.36 8.20 28.42
C GLY A 430 -25.37 9.31 28.81
N GLY A 431 -24.34 8.99 29.60
CA GLY A 431 -23.31 9.98 29.99
C GLY A 431 -22.52 10.53 28.81
N THR A 432 -22.26 9.69 27.80
CA THR A 432 -21.33 9.97 26.70
C THR A 432 -21.98 10.01 25.32
N SER A 433 -23.25 9.60 25.20
CA SER A 433 -23.92 9.45 23.91
C SER A 433 -25.44 9.56 24.00
N TYR A 434 -26.07 9.88 22.88
CA TYR A 434 -27.48 9.72 22.60
C TYR A 434 -27.70 8.43 21.84
N VAL A 435 -28.84 7.76 22.08
CA VAL A 435 -29.26 6.57 21.33
C VAL A 435 -30.62 6.86 20.72
N LEU A 436 -30.72 6.73 19.40
CA LEU A 436 -31.90 7.04 18.60
C LEU A 436 -32.43 5.78 17.93
N GLU A 437 -33.73 5.71 17.69
CA GLU A 437 -34.36 4.71 16.83
C GLU A 437 -34.38 5.24 15.40
N GLY A 438 -33.78 4.48 14.49
CA GLY A 438 -33.74 4.76 13.06
C GLY A 438 -34.46 3.69 12.26
N VAL A 439 -35.22 4.09 11.25
CA VAL A 439 -35.92 3.19 10.33
C VAL A 439 -35.32 3.32 8.93
N ARG A 440 -35.02 2.18 8.30
CA ARG A 440 -34.59 2.11 6.90
C ARG A 440 -35.27 0.93 6.22
N GLY A 441 -36.05 1.20 5.18
CA GLY A 441 -36.98 0.21 4.64
C GLY A 441 -38.01 -0.19 5.70
N ASN A 442 -38.18 -1.49 5.92
CA ASN A 442 -39.09 -2.04 6.95
C ASN A 442 -38.38 -2.43 8.26
N GLU A 443 -37.07 -2.17 8.36
CA GLU A 443 -36.25 -2.60 9.50
C GLU A 443 -35.95 -1.44 10.46
N ARG A 444 -35.79 -1.79 11.74
CA ARG A 444 -35.52 -0.85 12.84
C ARG A 444 -34.12 -1.04 13.40
N TYR A 445 -33.48 0.07 13.73
CA TYR A 445 -32.08 0.12 14.16
C TYR A 445 -31.92 1.06 15.35
N ALA A 446 -30.89 0.82 16.15
CA ALA A 446 -30.40 1.78 17.13
C ALA A 446 -29.22 2.57 16.53
N ILE A 447 -29.25 3.89 16.65
CA ILE A 447 -28.21 4.81 16.18
C ILE A 447 -27.61 5.50 17.40
N LYS A 448 -26.36 5.20 17.74
CA LYS A 448 -25.61 5.82 18.84
C LYS A 448 -24.78 6.98 18.32
N VAL A 449 -25.02 8.16 18.87
CA VAL A 449 -24.34 9.42 18.53
C VAL A 449 -23.61 9.94 19.77
N PRO A 450 -22.29 10.20 19.74
CA PRO A 450 -21.57 10.71 20.90
C PRO A 450 -22.02 12.12 21.24
N LYS A 451 -22.11 12.44 22.53
CA LYS A 451 -22.34 13.80 23.03
C LYS A 451 -21.07 14.62 22.80
N LEU A 452 -21.23 15.78 22.19
CA LEU A 452 -20.16 16.77 22.01
C LEU A 452 -20.51 18.01 22.85
N SER A 453 -19.50 18.69 23.38
CA SER A 453 -19.65 19.93 24.16
C SER A 453 -18.65 20.97 23.64
N GLY A 454 -19.05 22.25 23.68
CA GLY A 454 -18.23 23.37 23.20
C GLY A 454 -17.15 23.76 24.21
N ALA A 455 -17.45 23.57 25.50
CA ALA A 455 -16.47 23.66 26.57
C ALA A 455 -15.76 22.30 26.73
N GLN A 456 -14.43 22.33 26.79
CA GLN A 456 -13.53 21.17 26.92
C GLN A 456 -13.75 20.35 28.21
N LYS A 457 -14.92 19.76 28.45
CA LYS A 457 -15.10 18.80 29.54
C LYS A 457 -14.35 17.53 29.17
N GLU A 458 -13.41 17.10 30.01
CA GLU A 458 -12.48 16.01 29.67
C GLU A 458 -13.19 14.70 29.30
N ALA A 459 -14.34 14.41 29.93
CA ALA A 459 -15.18 13.26 29.61
C ALA A 459 -15.73 13.26 28.16
N THR A 460 -15.98 14.44 27.60
CA THR A 460 -16.41 14.59 26.19
C THR A 460 -15.23 14.35 25.25
N ARG A 461 -14.01 14.81 25.59
CA ARG A 461 -12.80 14.54 24.80
C ARG A 461 -12.44 13.05 24.80
N ALA A 462 -12.57 12.37 25.94
CA ALA A 462 -12.34 10.93 26.03
C ALA A 462 -13.34 10.15 25.17
N SER A 463 -14.64 10.44 25.31
CA SER A 463 -15.69 9.83 24.47
C SER A 463 -15.46 10.09 22.98
N PHE A 464 -14.95 11.26 22.64
CA PHE A 464 -14.62 11.65 21.28
C PHE A 464 -13.40 10.92 20.71
N THR A 465 -12.32 10.81 21.49
CA THR A 465 -11.14 10.04 21.09
C THR A 465 -11.48 8.57 20.90
N THR A 466 -12.37 8.00 21.73
CA THR A 466 -12.88 6.64 21.56
C THR A 466 -13.56 6.45 20.20
N PHE A 467 -14.43 7.38 19.79
CA PHE A 467 -15.07 7.31 18.47
C PHE A 467 -14.07 7.52 17.31
N VAL A 468 -13.11 8.43 17.46
CA VAL A 468 -12.07 8.63 16.43
C VAL A 468 -11.19 7.39 16.29
N ASP A 469 -10.78 6.77 17.39
CA ASP A 469 -10.01 5.53 17.39
C ASP A 469 -10.82 4.38 16.78
N LEU A 470 -12.12 4.30 17.09
CA LEU A 470 -13.04 3.34 16.50
C LEU A 470 -13.11 3.44 14.96
N SER A 471 -12.89 4.62 14.39
CA SER A 471 -12.85 4.81 12.94
C SER A 471 -11.78 3.94 12.27
N ASN A 472 -10.64 3.70 12.94
CA ASN A 472 -9.53 2.91 12.40
C ASN A 472 -9.80 1.40 12.47
N GLU A 473 -10.66 0.95 13.38
CA GLU A 473 -10.91 -0.47 13.68
C GLU A 473 -12.33 -0.95 13.37
N SER A 474 -13.19 -0.03 12.93
CA SER A 474 -14.63 -0.23 12.74
C SER A 474 -15.01 -1.47 11.95
N SER A 475 -14.29 -1.77 10.85
CA SER A 475 -14.58 -2.95 10.03
C SER A 475 -14.37 -4.26 10.80
N LYS A 476 -13.41 -4.30 11.73
CA LYS A 476 -13.13 -5.51 12.50
C LYS A 476 -14.09 -5.67 13.67
N LEU A 477 -14.45 -4.59 14.35
CA LEU A 477 -15.49 -4.62 15.38
C LEU A 477 -16.85 -5.01 14.79
N GLN A 478 -17.15 -4.55 13.58
CA GLN A 478 -18.33 -4.99 12.82
C GLN A 478 -18.30 -6.50 12.57
N GLU A 479 -17.19 -7.03 12.05
CA GLU A 479 -17.01 -8.46 11.80
C GLU A 479 -17.13 -9.30 13.09
N LEU A 480 -16.57 -8.83 14.21
CA LEU A 480 -16.71 -9.49 15.52
C LEU A 480 -18.16 -9.59 15.95
N SER A 481 -18.93 -8.52 15.78
CA SER A 481 -20.34 -8.47 16.14
C SER A 481 -21.24 -9.30 15.21
N GLU A 482 -20.82 -9.53 13.97
CA GLU A 482 -21.56 -10.32 12.99
C GLU A 482 -21.40 -11.83 13.22
N ASN A 483 -20.22 -12.25 13.67
CA ASN A 483 -19.87 -13.65 13.87
C ASN A 483 -20.25 -14.22 15.25
N ASN A 484 -20.91 -13.43 16.11
CA ASN A 484 -21.32 -13.89 17.43
C ASN A 484 -22.69 -13.34 17.84
N ASP A 485 -23.62 -14.26 18.10
CA ASP A 485 -25.01 -13.94 18.45
C ASP A 485 -25.20 -13.45 19.89
N ALA A 486 -24.16 -13.51 20.73
CA ALA A 486 -24.10 -12.94 22.08
C ALA A 486 -23.58 -11.49 22.08
N ILE A 487 -23.26 -10.91 20.93
CA ILE A 487 -22.77 -9.53 20.80
C ILE A 487 -23.81 -8.72 20.02
N VAL A 488 -24.01 -7.46 20.42
CA VAL A 488 -24.88 -6.52 19.69
C VAL A 488 -24.26 -6.23 18.32
N ARG A 489 -24.97 -6.61 17.26
CA ARG A 489 -24.54 -6.48 15.86
C ARG A 489 -24.42 -5.01 15.46
N ILE A 490 -23.28 -4.67 14.86
CA ILE A 490 -23.01 -3.37 14.26
C ILE A 490 -23.24 -3.47 12.75
N PHE A 491 -24.07 -2.57 12.21
CA PHE A 491 -24.35 -2.48 10.78
C PHE A 491 -23.51 -1.43 10.06
N GLY A 492 -23.02 -0.43 10.79
CA GLY A 492 -22.10 0.55 10.22
C GLY A 492 -21.63 1.59 11.22
N THR A 493 -20.47 2.16 10.94
CA THR A 493 -19.87 3.25 11.71
C THR A 493 -19.63 4.43 10.77
N PHE A 494 -20.16 5.59 11.12
CA PHE A 494 -20.10 6.80 10.33
C PHE A 494 -19.31 7.84 11.09
N ILE A 495 -18.00 7.89 10.83
CA ILE A 495 -17.07 8.76 11.54
C ILE A 495 -16.19 9.44 10.51
N ASP A 496 -16.25 10.77 10.44
CA ASP A 496 -15.37 11.59 9.62
C ASP A 496 -14.68 12.62 10.52
N VAL A 497 -13.36 12.47 10.64
CA VAL A 497 -12.48 13.31 11.45
C VAL A 497 -12.55 14.79 11.04
N ASN A 498 -12.83 15.10 9.76
CA ASN A 498 -12.93 16.48 9.31
C ASN A 498 -14.25 17.13 9.73
N THR A 499 -15.38 16.44 9.51
CA THR A 499 -16.70 16.85 10.01
C THR A 499 -16.65 17.08 11.51
N ILE A 500 -16.01 16.16 12.23
CA ILE A 500 -15.72 16.24 13.64
C ILE A 500 -14.96 17.53 14.02
N LYS A 501 -13.83 17.83 13.37
CA LYS A 501 -13.05 19.05 13.64
C LYS A 501 -13.85 20.33 13.36
N SER A 502 -14.72 20.31 12.36
CA SER A 502 -15.63 21.42 12.09
C SER A 502 -16.66 21.61 13.21
N ILE A 503 -17.23 20.52 13.73
CA ILE A 503 -18.15 20.57 14.89
C ILE A 503 -17.45 21.16 16.12
N GLU A 504 -16.22 20.71 16.42
CA GLU A 504 -15.43 21.24 17.54
C GLU A 504 -15.11 22.74 17.40
N ARG A 505 -14.97 23.24 16.17
CA ARG A 505 -14.75 24.67 15.88
C ARG A 505 -16.03 25.51 15.95
N GLY A 506 -17.17 24.91 16.32
CA GLY A 506 -18.44 25.60 16.49
C GLY A 506 -19.37 25.52 15.27
N GLU A 507 -19.03 24.74 14.24
CA GLU A 507 -19.94 24.50 13.10
C GLU A 507 -20.98 23.43 13.45
N THR A 508 -21.88 23.74 14.39
CA THR A 508 -22.86 22.79 14.97
C THR A 508 -23.89 22.27 13.97
N SER A 509 -24.04 22.91 12.81
CA SER A 509 -24.85 22.42 11.70
C SER A 509 -24.42 21.03 11.24
N TYR A 510 -23.12 20.72 11.25
CA TYR A 510 -22.60 19.39 10.92
C TYR A 510 -23.01 18.32 11.90
N TYR A 511 -23.12 18.67 13.19
CA TYR A 511 -23.61 17.73 14.18
C TYR A 511 -25.10 17.44 13.96
N LEU A 512 -25.87 18.39 13.43
CA LEU A 512 -27.27 18.16 13.07
C LEU A 512 -27.43 17.25 11.85
N THR A 513 -26.61 17.45 10.81
CA THR A 513 -26.80 16.80 9.50
C THR A 513 -26.01 15.52 9.31
N SER A 514 -24.83 15.42 9.92
CA SER A 514 -23.86 14.34 9.74
C SER A 514 -23.09 14.09 11.05
N PRO A 515 -23.79 13.77 12.16
CA PRO A 515 -23.12 13.47 13.42
C PRO A 515 -22.28 12.18 13.30
N PRO A 516 -21.18 12.04 14.06
CA PRO A 516 -20.55 10.74 14.23
C PRO A 516 -21.58 9.74 14.76
N ALA A 517 -21.68 8.55 14.17
CA ALA A 517 -22.71 7.60 14.55
C ALA A 517 -22.28 6.14 14.41
N ILE A 518 -22.81 5.27 15.27
CA ILE A 518 -22.74 3.82 15.12
C ILE A 518 -24.17 3.31 14.98
N VAL A 519 -24.45 2.59 13.89
CA VAL A 519 -25.73 1.94 13.64
C VAL A 519 -25.61 0.48 14.04
N MET A 520 -26.53 0.02 14.88
CA MET A 520 -26.54 -1.31 15.46
C MET A 520 -27.96 -1.88 15.54
N GLU A 521 -28.07 -3.17 15.83
CA GLU A 521 -29.37 -3.81 16.05
C GLU A 521 -30.10 -3.17 17.24
N ILE A 522 -31.43 -3.10 17.13
CA ILE A 522 -32.26 -2.56 18.20
C ILE A 522 -32.44 -3.61 19.30
N MET A 523 -32.24 -3.19 20.56
CA MET A 523 -32.37 -4.03 21.75
C MET A 523 -33.58 -3.55 22.56
N GLU A 524 -34.76 -4.08 22.24
CA GLU A 524 -36.03 -3.58 22.77
C GLU A 524 -36.28 -3.94 24.24
N GLY A 525 -35.57 -4.94 24.75
CA GLY A 525 -35.75 -5.42 26.12
C GLY A 525 -35.03 -4.61 27.20
N GLY A 526 -34.35 -3.53 26.84
CA GLY A 526 -33.59 -2.72 27.77
C GLY A 526 -32.29 -3.40 28.24
N THR A 527 -31.77 -2.96 29.38
CA THR A 527 -30.48 -3.39 29.93
C THR A 527 -30.61 -4.15 31.24
N LEU A 528 -29.57 -4.88 31.64
CA LEU A 528 -29.48 -5.49 32.98
C LEU A 528 -29.59 -4.42 34.08
N ASN A 529 -29.03 -3.22 33.84
CA ASN A 529 -29.16 -2.09 34.75
C ASN A 529 -30.63 -1.70 35.02
N ASP A 530 -31.54 -1.90 34.06
CA ASP A 530 -32.96 -1.59 34.24
C ASP A 530 -33.68 -2.64 35.10
N LEU A 531 -33.23 -3.90 35.05
CA LEU A 531 -33.75 -4.98 35.88
C LEU A 531 -33.30 -4.85 37.33
N ILE A 532 -32.01 -4.57 37.57
CA ILE A 532 -31.45 -4.51 38.93
C ILE A 532 -31.88 -3.25 39.71
N LYS A 533 -32.61 -2.32 39.07
CA LYS A 533 -33.27 -1.22 39.78
C LYS A 533 -34.59 -1.63 40.42
N LYS A 534 -35.14 -2.78 40.03
CA LYS A 534 -36.42 -3.30 40.50
C LYS A 534 -36.18 -4.21 41.70
N THR A 535 -36.59 -3.76 42.89
CA THR A 535 -36.40 -4.53 44.13
C THR A 535 -37.07 -5.90 44.05
N GLU A 536 -38.24 -5.98 43.43
CA GLU A 536 -39.01 -7.20 43.20
C GLU A 536 -38.27 -8.23 42.33
N VAL A 537 -37.38 -7.77 41.44
CA VAL A 537 -36.54 -8.65 40.63
C VAL A 537 -35.38 -9.17 41.48
N ILE A 538 -34.61 -8.28 42.12
CA ILE A 538 -33.43 -8.68 42.92
C ILE A 538 -33.81 -9.63 44.05
N MET A 539 -34.90 -9.32 44.76
CA MET A 539 -35.34 -10.11 45.91
C MET A 539 -36.03 -11.43 45.52
N SER A 540 -36.23 -11.68 44.22
CA SER A 540 -36.86 -12.91 43.76
C SER A 540 -35.96 -14.12 43.98
N LYS A 541 -36.52 -15.20 44.53
CA LYS A 541 -35.83 -16.50 44.67
C LYS A 541 -35.32 -17.09 43.34
N TYR A 542 -35.91 -16.68 42.20
CA TYR A 542 -35.53 -17.12 40.86
C TYR A 542 -34.40 -16.30 40.24
N TRP A 543 -34.15 -15.10 40.76
CA TRP A 543 -33.19 -14.16 40.20
C TRP A 543 -31.76 -14.69 40.14
N PRO A 544 -31.22 -15.40 41.15
CA PRO A 544 -29.88 -15.98 41.05
C PRO A 544 -29.68 -16.91 39.85
N GLU A 545 -30.72 -17.68 39.48
CA GLU A 545 -30.65 -18.55 38.31
C GLU A 545 -30.78 -17.78 36.99
N ALA A 546 -31.62 -16.73 36.95
CA ALA A 546 -31.68 -15.83 35.81
C ALA A 546 -30.33 -15.12 35.59
N VAL A 547 -29.68 -14.65 36.66
CA VAL A 547 -28.34 -14.06 36.63
C VAL A 547 -27.32 -15.05 36.09
N LYS A 548 -27.34 -16.32 36.52
CA LYS A 548 -26.46 -17.35 35.94
C LYS A 548 -26.60 -17.45 34.42
N LEU A 549 -27.82 -17.51 33.89
CA LEU A 549 -28.05 -17.60 32.45
C LEU A 549 -27.56 -16.36 31.70
N ILE A 550 -27.81 -15.18 32.26
CA ILE A 550 -27.30 -13.90 31.73
C ILE A 550 -25.77 -13.93 31.68
N PHE A 551 -25.11 -14.28 32.78
CA PHE A 551 -23.66 -14.24 32.89
C PHE A 551 -22.96 -15.36 32.12
N LEU A 552 -23.61 -16.51 31.93
CA LEU A 552 -23.12 -17.55 31.03
C LEU A 552 -23.05 -17.03 29.59
N ARG A 553 -24.08 -16.30 29.16
CA ARG A 553 -24.11 -15.67 27.82
C ARG A 553 -23.05 -14.59 27.66
N MET A 554 -22.88 -13.76 28.68
CA MET A 554 -21.81 -12.74 28.74
C MET A 554 -20.43 -13.38 28.70
N ALA A 555 -20.24 -14.51 29.39
CA ALA A 555 -18.97 -15.20 29.42
C ALA A 555 -18.60 -15.79 28.06
N TYR A 556 -19.57 -16.33 27.31
CA TYR A 556 -19.35 -16.74 25.91
C TYR A 556 -19.01 -15.57 24.99
N ALA A 557 -19.65 -14.41 25.17
CA ALA A 557 -19.33 -13.21 24.40
C ALA A 557 -17.88 -12.75 24.65
N LEU A 558 -17.47 -12.68 25.92
CA LEU A 558 -16.12 -12.26 26.28
C LEU A 558 -15.05 -13.30 25.90
N ASP A 559 -15.31 -14.60 26.07
CA ASP A 559 -14.38 -15.64 25.60
C ASP A 559 -14.17 -15.55 24.09
N PHE A 560 -15.24 -15.30 23.33
CA PHE A 560 -15.13 -15.03 21.90
C PHE A 560 -14.30 -13.78 21.60
N ILE A 561 -14.53 -12.65 22.30
CA ILE A 561 -13.79 -11.38 22.12
C ILE A 561 -12.31 -11.51 22.53
N HIS A 562 -11.98 -12.34 23.52
CA HIS A 562 -10.61 -12.50 23.99
C HIS A 562 -9.81 -13.47 23.15
N ASN A 563 -10.45 -14.49 22.56
CA ASN A 563 -9.77 -15.64 21.99
C ASN A 563 -9.47 -15.48 20.49
N PRO A 564 -8.18 -15.31 20.10
CA PRO A 564 -7.78 -15.15 18.71
C PRO A 564 -8.22 -16.31 17.81
N LYS A 565 -8.25 -17.54 18.37
CA LYS A 565 -8.60 -18.75 17.61
C LYS A 565 -10.07 -18.79 17.23
N LEU A 566 -10.95 -18.22 18.05
CA LEU A 566 -12.38 -18.16 17.76
C LEU A 566 -12.71 -17.08 16.72
N GLN A 567 -11.89 -16.04 16.61
CA GLN A 567 -12.10 -14.91 15.70
C GLN A 567 -11.38 -15.04 14.35
N GLY A 568 -10.40 -15.95 14.25
CA GLY A 568 -9.47 -16.00 13.11
C GLY A 568 -8.52 -14.80 13.02
N THR A 569 -8.39 -13.98 14.07
CA THR A 569 -7.59 -12.74 14.12
C THR A 569 -6.98 -12.48 15.49
N THR A 570 -6.30 -11.35 15.68
CA THR A 570 -5.87 -10.87 17.02
C THR A 570 -7.06 -10.73 17.96
N GLY A 571 -6.91 -11.14 19.22
CA GLY A 571 -7.94 -10.96 20.25
C GLY A 571 -8.09 -9.49 20.67
N TYR A 572 -9.24 -9.19 21.26
CA TYR A 572 -9.64 -7.86 21.72
C TYR A 572 -9.95 -7.89 23.22
N VAL A 573 -10.10 -6.70 23.79
CA VAL A 573 -10.55 -6.45 25.17
C VAL A 573 -11.67 -5.42 25.10
N HIS A 574 -12.79 -5.68 25.77
CA HIS A 574 -14.00 -4.86 25.73
C HIS A 574 -13.85 -3.55 26.51
N LEU A 575 -13.17 -3.58 27.66
CA LEU A 575 -12.81 -2.45 28.55
C LEU A 575 -13.98 -1.72 29.23
N ASP A 576 -15.23 -1.99 28.85
CA ASP A 576 -16.42 -1.37 29.46
C ASP A 576 -17.54 -2.37 29.79
N VAL A 577 -17.20 -3.50 30.42
CA VAL A 577 -18.21 -4.49 30.88
C VAL A 577 -18.91 -3.94 32.14
N LYS A 578 -20.23 -3.71 32.04
CA LYS A 578 -21.08 -3.19 33.12
C LYS A 578 -22.57 -3.47 32.85
N PRO A 579 -23.47 -3.38 33.85
CA PRO A 579 -24.89 -3.70 33.67
C PRO A 579 -25.60 -2.89 32.57
N GLN A 580 -25.14 -1.67 32.28
CA GLN A 580 -25.69 -0.83 31.22
C GLN A 580 -25.36 -1.34 29.81
N ASN A 581 -24.34 -2.19 29.67
CA ASN A 581 -23.89 -2.75 28.41
C ASN A 581 -24.30 -4.22 28.23
N VAL A 582 -25.14 -4.76 29.13
CA VAL A 582 -25.78 -6.06 29.01
C VAL A 582 -27.22 -5.85 28.55
N PHE A 583 -27.53 -6.19 27.31
CA PHE A 583 -28.81 -5.89 26.66
C PHE A 583 -29.68 -7.13 26.49
N PHE A 584 -31.00 -6.91 26.45
CA PHE A 584 -31.99 -7.93 26.09
C PHE A 584 -32.63 -7.58 24.74
N LYS A 585 -32.66 -8.54 23.81
CA LYS A 585 -33.22 -8.31 22.47
C LYS A 585 -34.70 -7.94 22.52
N THR A 586 -35.45 -8.64 23.36
CA THR A 586 -36.87 -8.43 23.64
C THR A 586 -37.08 -8.30 25.15
N PRO A 587 -38.17 -7.66 25.62
CA PRO A 587 -38.44 -7.50 27.04
C PRO A 587 -38.35 -8.85 27.79
N PRO A 588 -37.47 -8.96 28.80
CA PRO A 588 -37.29 -10.20 29.53
C PRO A 588 -38.43 -10.52 30.49
N GLY A 589 -39.26 -9.53 30.83
CA GLY A 589 -40.32 -9.65 31.84
C GLY A 589 -40.12 -8.66 32.99
N ASN A 590 -41.07 -8.63 33.92
CA ASN A 590 -41.02 -7.73 35.09
C ASN A 590 -40.86 -8.48 36.42
N LEU A 591 -41.05 -9.81 36.43
CA LEU A 591 -40.92 -10.65 37.62
C LEU A 591 -39.77 -11.64 37.45
N GLY A 592 -39.09 -12.00 38.54
CA GLY A 592 -37.92 -12.90 38.47
C GLY A 592 -38.21 -14.27 37.85
N GLU A 593 -39.40 -14.83 38.07
CA GLU A 593 -39.84 -16.10 37.47
C GLU A 593 -40.02 -15.98 35.95
N GLU A 594 -40.76 -14.96 35.51
CA GLU A 594 -41.00 -14.65 34.10
C GLU A 594 -39.68 -14.43 33.36
N ILE A 595 -38.75 -13.68 33.96
CA ILE A 595 -37.42 -13.44 33.41
C ILE A 595 -36.65 -14.74 33.25
N LEU A 596 -36.64 -15.59 34.28
CA LEU A 596 -35.98 -16.89 34.22
C LEU A 596 -36.57 -17.77 33.11
N GLU A 597 -37.88 -17.86 32.99
CA GLU A 597 -38.53 -18.65 31.94
C GLU A 597 -38.21 -18.11 30.54
N ASN A 598 -38.32 -16.80 30.35
CA ASN A 598 -38.06 -16.17 29.05
C ASN A 598 -36.61 -16.36 28.60
N LEU A 599 -35.65 -16.34 29.54
CA LEU A 599 -34.26 -16.68 29.27
C LEU A 599 -34.07 -18.17 28.96
N LYS A 600 -34.66 -19.05 29.77
CA LYS A 600 -34.52 -20.51 29.64
C LYS A 600 -35.10 -21.04 28.33
N TYR A 601 -36.24 -20.51 27.89
CA TYR A 601 -36.90 -20.90 26.65
C TYR A 601 -36.48 -20.05 25.44
N GLY A 602 -35.50 -19.15 25.59
CA GLY A 602 -34.98 -18.33 24.48
C GLY A 602 -36.00 -17.33 23.91
N ARG A 603 -37.03 -16.94 24.67
CA ARG A 603 -37.99 -15.89 24.28
C ARG A 603 -37.36 -14.50 24.28
N THR A 604 -36.27 -14.35 25.04
CA THR A 604 -35.34 -13.20 24.96
C THR A 604 -33.90 -13.69 24.88
N VAL A 605 -33.04 -12.89 24.27
CA VAL A 605 -31.63 -13.18 24.10
C VAL A 605 -30.81 -12.06 24.75
N VAL A 606 -29.86 -12.46 25.59
CA VAL A 606 -28.88 -11.56 26.20
C VAL A 606 -27.73 -11.32 25.22
N LYS A 607 -27.33 -10.05 25.08
CA LYS A 607 -26.16 -9.66 24.28
C LYS A 607 -25.30 -8.62 25.00
N LEU A 608 -23.99 -8.76 24.87
CA LEU A 608 -23.02 -7.74 25.24
C LEU A 608 -22.99 -6.65 24.16
N GLY A 609 -23.24 -5.40 24.57
CA GLY A 609 -23.18 -4.24 23.70
C GLY A 609 -22.04 -3.30 24.05
N ASP A 610 -21.95 -2.22 23.27
CA ASP A 610 -20.95 -1.16 23.41
C ASP A 610 -19.48 -1.58 23.18
N LEU A 611 -19.21 -2.10 21.98
CA LEU A 611 -17.84 -2.28 21.47
C LEU A 611 -17.10 -0.95 21.21
N GLY A 612 -17.67 0.19 21.63
CA GLY A 612 -17.08 1.52 21.46
C GLY A 612 -15.68 1.63 22.05
N SER A 613 -15.49 1.03 23.23
CA SER A 613 -14.26 1.04 24.01
C SER A 613 -13.33 -0.15 23.70
N ALA A 614 -13.72 -1.04 22.78
CA ALA A 614 -12.97 -2.25 22.54
C ALA A 614 -11.63 -1.96 21.84
N LYS A 615 -10.57 -2.61 22.29
CA LYS A 615 -9.19 -2.43 21.77
C LYS A 615 -8.52 -3.76 21.54
N ARG A 616 -7.57 -3.84 20.61
CA ARG A 616 -6.75 -5.05 20.47
C ARG A 616 -5.97 -5.31 21.74
N ILE A 617 -5.74 -6.59 22.05
CA ILE A 617 -4.87 -6.96 23.18
C ILE A 617 -3.50 -6.29 23.02
N GLY A 618 -3.05 -5.57 24.05
CA GLY A 618 -1.81 -4.80 24.06
C GLY A 618 -1.90 -3.38 23.50
N GLU A 619 -3.03 -2.99 22.91
CA GLU A 619 -3.22 -1.62 22.39
C GLU A 619 -3.54 -0.62 23.51
N ARG A 620 -3.15 0.64 23.31
CA ARG A 620 -3.40 1.71 24.27
C ARG A 620 -4.88 2.09 24.30
N PHE A 621 -5.33 2.50 25.47
CA PHE A 621 -6.71 2.89 25.74
C PHE A 621 -6.74 3.95 26.84
N PHE A 622 -7.86 4.66 26.94
CA PHE A 622 -8.08 5.70 27.96
C PHE A 622 -9.41 5.52 28.70
N GLU A 623 -10.23 4.58 28.26
CA GLU A 623 -11.56 4.30 28.77
C GLU A 623 -11.51 3.55 30.10
N TYR A 624 -12.25 4.07 31.08
CA TYR A 624 -12.46 3.39 32.35
C TYR A 624 -13.81 3.80 32.96
N THR A 625 -14.44 2.86 33.67
CA THR A 625 -15.59 3.13 34.53
C THR A 625 -15.22 2.63 35.93
N PRO A 626 -14.84 3.51 36.88
CA PRO A 626 -14.19 3.13 38.13
C PRO A 626 -15.07 2.26 39.03
N ASP A 627 -16.39 2.26 38.86
CA ASP A 627 -17.32 1.36 39.56
C ASP A 627 -17.12 -0.12 39.21
N TYR A 628 -16.60 -0.43 38.03
CA TYR A 628 -16.52 -1.80 37.49
C TYR A 628 -15.11 -2.22 37.07
N CYS A 629 -14.26 -1.29 36.62
CA CYS A 629 -12.92 -1.65 36.16
C CYS A 629 -11.97 -1.93 37.34
N PRO A 630 -10.92 -2.73 37.14
CA PRO A 630 -9.89 -2.92 38.15
C PRO A 630 -8.87 -1.78 38.17
N ILE A 631 -8.13 -1.67 39.28
CA ILE A 631 -7.07 -0.67 39.45
C ILE A 631 -5.95 -0.85 38.40
N ASP A 632 -5.64 -2.08 37.99
CA ASP A 632 -4.64 -2.34 36.94
C ASP A 632 -5.07 -1.85 35.55
N GLN A 633 -6.38 -1.71 35.27
CA GLN A 633 -6.86 -1.07 34.04
C GLN A 633 -6.52 0.43 34.06
N VAL A 634 -6.77 1.12 35.17
CA VAL A 634 -6.43 2.54 35.35
C VAL A 634 -4.92 2.75 35.27
N GLU A 635 -4.14 1.90 35.95
CA GLU A 635 -2.67 1.94 35.86
C GLU A 635 -2.19 1.73 34.42
N ALA A 636 -2.75 0.76 33.69
CA ALA A 636 -2.36 0.47 32.32
C ALA A 636 -2.72 1.60 31.34
N ALA A 637 -3.85 2.28 31.54
CA ALA A 637 -4.23 3.47 30.78
C ALA A 637 -3.23 4.61 31.00
N ILE A 638 -2.83 4.86 32.25
CA ILE A 638 -1.86 5.91 32.61
C ILE A 638 -0.46 5.58 32.10
N THR A 639 0.01 4.35 32.34
CA THR A 639 1.38 3.91 32.03
C THR A 639 1.56 3.38 30.61
N ARG A 640 0.47 3.33 29.83
CA ARG A 640 0.45 2.88 28.43
C ARG A 640 0.90 1.43 28.23
N LYS A 641 0.64 0.55 29.21
CA LYS A 641 0.94 -0.90 29.16
C LYS A 641 0.00 -1.69 28.25
N GLY A 642 -1.10 -1.07 27.81
CA GLY A 642 -2.04 -1.63 26.84
C GLY A 642 -3.12 -2.53 27.45
N ALA A 643 -4.16 -2.83 26.66
CA ALA A 643 -5.35 -3.56 27.08
C ALA A 643 -5.07 -5.05 27.34
N GLN A 644 -5.66 -5.61 28.41
CA GLN A 644 -5.49 -7.02 28.78
C GLN A 644 -6.84 -7.69 29.09
N PRO A 645 -7.08 -8.95 28.64
CA PRO A 645 -8.32 -9.67 28.92
C PRO A 645 -8.70 -9.78 30.41
N SER A 646 -7.70 -9.85 31.29
CA SER A 646 -7.91 -9.88 32.75
C SER A 646 -8.64 -8.65 33.31
N MET A 647 -8.68 -7.55 32.57
CA MET A 647 -9.44 -6.35 32.91
C MET A 647 -10.94 -6.60 32.74
N ASP A 648 -11.35 -7.22 31.64
CA ASP A 648 -12.74 -7.62 31.41
C ASP A 648 -13.18 -8.73 32.37
N VAL A 649 -12.29 -9.67 32.71
CA VAL A 649 -12.58 -10.73 33.69
C VAL A 649 -12.94 -10.10 35.05
N TYR A 650 -12.21 -9.08 35.47
CA TYR A 650 -12.55 -8.35 36.70
C TYR A 650 -13.89 -7.65 36.58
N ALA A 651 -14.09 -6.90 35.49
CA ALA A 651 -15.32 -6.14 35.27
C ALA A 651 -16.55 -7.06 35.18
N PHE A 652 -16.38 -8.27 34.64
CA PHE A 652 -17.39 -9.34 34.69
C PHE A 652 -17.75 -9.73 36.13
N GLY A 653 -16.75 -9.97 36.99
CA GLY A 653 -16.96 -10.28 38.40
C GLY A 653 -17.66 -9.16 39.18
N ALA A 654 -17.22 -7.91 38.97
CA ALA A 654 -17.85 -6.74 39.59
C ALA A 654 -19.30 -6.54 39.11
N THR A 655 -19.57 -6.79 37.82
CA THR A 655 -20.92 -6.75 37.24
C THR A 655 -21.79 -7.88 37.80
N LEU A 656 -21.24 -9.08 37.97
CA LEU A 656 -21.94 -10.23 38.57
C LEU A 656 -22.34 -9.94 40.01
N TYR A 657 -21.42 -9.41 40.80
CA TYR A 657 -21.72 -8.95 42.16
C TYR A 657 -22.86 -7.92 42.15
N LYS A 658 -22.76 -6.88 41.32
CA LYS A 658 -23.79 -5.84 41.19
C LYS A 658 -25.15 -6.40 40.80
N ALA A 659 -25.18 -7.41 39.92
CA ALA A 659 -26.41 -8.05 39.49
C ALA A 659 -27.09 -8.85 40.61
N LEU A 660 -26.30 -9.48 41.48
CA LEU A 660 -26.82 -10.29 42.58
C LEU A 660 -27.23 -9.45 43.80
N THR A 661 -26.49 -8.39 44.10
CA THR A 661 -26.67 -7.62 45.36
C THR A 661 -27.30 -6.25 45.16
N GLY A 662 -27.30 -5.71 43.94
CA GLY A 662 -27.65 -4.32 43.67
C GLY A 662 -26.59 -3.31 44.13
N VAL A 663 -25.49 -3.75 44.76
CA VAL A 663 -24.43 -2.90 45.32
C VAL A 663 -23.19 -2.92 44.42
N THR A 664 -22.51 -1.77 44.29
CA THR A 664 -21.26 -1.69 43.53
C THR A 664 -20.14 -2.42 44.26
N TYR A 665 -19.38 -3.26 43.54
CA TYR A 665 -18.35 -4.08 44.15
C TYR A 665 -17.11 -3.27 44.58
N ASN A 666 -16.66 -2.33 43.74
CA ASN A 666 -15.52 -1.48 44.07
C ASN A 666 -15.85 -0.56 45.26
N PRO A 667 -15.02 -0.52 46.31
CA PRO A 667 -15.25 0.37 47.44
C PRO A 667 -15.26 1.85 47.03
N PRO A 668 -16.11 2.71 47.63
CA PRO A 668 -16.15 4.13 47.29
C PRO A 668 -14.80 4.85 47.43
N GLU A 669 -13.97 4.45 48.38
CA GLU A 669 -12.62 5.01 48.56
C GLU A 669 -11.68 4.62 47.41
N VAL A 670 -11.75 3.38 46.93
CA VAL A 670 -10.96 2.90 45.79
C VAL A 670 -11.38 3.63 44.51
N ILE A 671 -12.69 3.83 44.30
CA ILE A 671 -13.24 4.62 43.18
C ILE A 671 -12.65 6.03 43.20
N LYS A 672 -12.72 6.73 44.34
CA LYS A 672 -12.17 8.09 44.50
C LYS A 672 -10.68 8.16 44.18
N LEU A 673 -9.89 7.18 44.62
CA LEU A 673 -8.45 7.14 44.36
C LEU A 673 -8.11 6.85 42.89
N MET A 674 -8.92 6.03 42.21
CA MET A 674 -8.76 5.83 40.76
C MET A 674 -9.03 7.12 39.98
N ASP A 675 -10.10 7.84 40.33
CA ASP A 675 -10.40 9.15 39.74
C ASP A 675 -9.32 10.18 40.05
N GLU A 676 -8.82 10.21 41.29
CA GLU A 676 -7.69 11.06 41.68
C GLU A 676 -6.43 10.77 40.85
N ALA A 677 -6.11 9.49 40.62
CA ALA A 677 -4.96 9.09 39.81
C ALA A 677 -5.07 9.58 38.36
N VAL A 678 -6.25 9.42 37.75
CA VAL A 678 -6.51 9.90 36.38
C VAL A 678 -6.46 11.42 36.31
N ASN A 679 -7.10 12.11 37.26
CA ASN A 679 -7.10 13.58 37.30
C ASN A 679 -5.68 14.14 37.45
N LYS A 680 -4.85 13.56 38.33
CA LYS A 680 -3.43 13.94 38.49
C LYS A 680 -2.61 13.72 37.22
N MET A 681 -2.87 12.62 36.50
CA MET A 681 -2.21 12.35 35.22
C MET A 681 -2.57 13.40 34.17
N LEU A 682 -3.86 13.74 34.06
CA LEU A 682 -4.35 14.73 33.09
C LEU A 682 -3.88 16.15 33.41
N SER A 683 -3.76 16.53 34.69
CA SER A 683 -3.26 17.84 35.11
C SER A 683 -1.74 17.98 35.03
N GLY A 684 -1.02 16.94 34.61
CA GLY A 684 0.45 16.91 34.61
C GLY A 684 1.09 16.98 36.00
N SER A 685 0.29 16.74 37.06
CA SER A 685 0.75 16.80 38.45
C SER A 685 1.51 15.52 38.82
N ILE A 686 2.60 15.68 39.57
CA ILE A 686 3.38 14.56 40.10
C ILE A 686 2.52 13.84 41.16
N GLY A 687 2.56 12.50 41.19
CA GLY A 687 1.98 11.71 42.31
C GLY A 687 0.74 10.86 41.99
N TYR A 688 0.40 10.59 40.73
CA TYR A 688 -0.64 9.60 40.39
C TYR A 688 -0.29 8.19 40.91
N GLN A 689 1.00 7.87 41.04
CA GLN A 689 1.47 6.58 41.55
C GLN A 689 1.09 6.34 43.01
N ASP A 690 1.08 7.39 43.84
CA ASP A 690 0.66 7.29 45.24
C ASP A 690 -0.83 6.91 45.34
N ALA A 691 -1.69 7.58 44.57
CA ALA A 691 -3.12 7.27 44.51
C ALA A 691 -3.37 5.82 44.06
N ILE A 692 -2.66 5.34 43.03
CA ILE A 692 -2.73 3.95 42.58
C ILE A 692 -2.26 2.97 43.67
N ASN A 693 -1.14 3.24 44.35
CA ASN A 693 -0.61 2.36 45.39
C ASN A 693 -1.55 2.29 46.61
N ARG A 694 -2.11 3.43 47.03
CA ARG A 694 -3.12 3.47 48.09
C ARG A 694 -4.38 2.70 47.70
N ALA A 695 -4.87 2.87 46.46
CA ALA A 695 -6.02 2.13 45.95
C ALA A 695 -5.76 0.62 46.01
N LYS A 696 -4.58 0.14 45.59
CA LYS A 696 -4.19 -1.27 45.66
C LYS A 696 -4.18 -1.81 47.09
N ASN A 697 -3.62 -1.06 48.04
CA ASN A 697 -3.55 -1.48 49.44
C ASN A 697 -4.94 -1.60 50.08
N ILE A 698 -5.80 -0.60 49.84
CA ILE A 698 -7.19 -0.62 50.32
C ILE A 698 -7.96 -1.76 49.68
N TYR A 699 -7.86 -1.92 48.36
CA TYR A 699 -8.55 -2.99 47.66
C TYR A 699 -8.09 -4.38 48.09
N THR A 700 -6.79 -4.59 48.29
CA THR A 700 -6.25 -5.86 48.80
C THR A 700 -6.79 -6.18 50.19
N SER A 701 -6.96 -5.16 51.03
CA SER A 701 -7.55 -5.30 52.37
C SER A 701 -9.06 -5.53 52.33
N TYR A 702 -9.73 -5.07 51.27
CA TYR A 702 -11.17 -5.25 51.04
C TYR A 702 -11.49 -6.61 50.38
N TYR A 703 -10.59 -7.14 49.57
CA TYR A 703 -10.82 -8.35 48.78
C TYR A 703 -11.32 -9.52 49.64
N GLY A 704 -12.45 -10.11 49.22
CA GLY A 704 -13.15 -11.19 49.91
C GLY A 704 -14.00 -10.76 51.11
N LYS A 705 -14.04 -9.48 51.47
CA LYS A 705 -15.01 -8.93 52.43
C LYS A 705 -16.34 -8.64 51.74
N ASN A 706 -17.43 -8.56 52.52
CA ASN A 706 -18.78 -8.18 52.07
C ASN A 706 -19.39 -9.06 50.97
N LEU A 707 -19.16 -10.38 51.05
CA LEU A 707 -19.83 -11.39 50.21
C LEU A 707 -21.08 -12.01 50.89
N GLY A 708 -21.54 -11.45 52.02
CA GLY A 708 -22.65 -11.98 52.79
C GLY A 708 -23.94 -12.10 51.98
N ASP A 709 -24.27 -11.03 51.24
CA ASP A 709 -25.48 -10.92 50.41
C ASP A 709 -25.37 -11.68 49.08
N VAL A 710 -24.20 -12.26 48.78
CA VAL A 710 -23.98 -13.06 47.58
C VAL A 710 -24.36 -14.52 47.88
N PRO A 711 -25.22 -15.16 47.07
CA PRO A 711 -25.53 -16.58 47.23
C PRO A 711 -24.25 -17.43 47.17
N GLU A 712 -24.13 -18.43 48.06
CA GLU A 712 -22.87 -19.13 48.33
C GLU A 712 -22.21 -19.70 47.08
N LYS A 713 -23.03 -20.24 46.17
CA LYS A 713 -22.59 -20.83 44.91
C LYS A 713 -21.83 -19.85 44.00
N PHE A 714 -22.12 -18.55 44.04
CA PHE A 714 -21.42 -17.54 43.22
C PHE A 714 -20.18 -16.95 43.88
N ARG A 715 -20.00 -17.11 45.20
CA ARG A 715 -18.87 -16.50 45.93
C ARG A 715 -17.51 -16.89 45.35
N PRO A 716 -17.23 -18.18 45.02
CA PRO A 716 -15.94 -18.56 44.42
C PRO A 716 -15.70 -17.91 43.05
N ILE A 717 -16.75 -17.70 42.25
CA ILE A 717 -16.66 -17.09 40.92
C ILE A 717 -16.31 -15.61 41.06
N ILE A 718 -17.00 -14.89 41.94
CA ILE A 718 -16.73 -13.46 42.20
C ILE A 718 -15.30 -13.30 42.71
N LEU A 719 -14.87 -14.09 43.70
CA LEU A 719 -13.49 -14.04 44.22
C LEU A 719 -12.44 -14.27 43.10
N ALA A 720 -12.58 -15.34 42.33
CA ALA A 720 -11.63 -15.67 41.28
C ALA A 720 -11.54 -14.56 40.23
N THR A 721 -12.68 -14.02 39.79
CA THR A 721 -12.75 -13.01 38.74
C THR A 721 -12.27 -11.63 39.21
N THR A 722 -12.53 -11.24 40.46
CA THR A 722 -12.13 -9.94 41.01
C THR A 722 -10.78 -9.98 41.76
N HIS A 723 -9.97 -11.02 41.58
CA HIS A 723 -8.71 -11.15 42.29
C HIS A 723 -7.79 -9.91 42.12
N PRO A 724 -7.14 -9.38 43.19
CA PRO A 724 -6.31 -8.17 43.11
C PRO A 724 -5.12 -8.33 42.16
N ASN A 725 -4.51 -9.51 42.15
CA ASN A 725 -3.48 -9.87 41.18
C ASN A 725 -4.14 -10.29 39.85
N PRO A 726 -3.93 -9.56 38.73
CA PRO A 726 -4.53 -9.88 37.44
C PRO A 726 -4.10 -11.23 36.86
N PHE A 727 -2.93 -11.74 37.23
CA PHE A 727 -2.44 -13.04 36.76
C PHE A 727 -3.13 -14.24 37.41
N GLN A 728 -3.86 -14.02 38.50
CA GLN A 728 -4.64 -15.07 39.17
C GLN A 728 -6.11 -15.06 38.74
N ARG A 729 -6.53 -14.09 37.92
CA ARG A 729 -7.88 -14.08 37.35
C ARG A 729 -7.97 -15.16 36.27
N PRO A 730 -9.04 -15.98 36.28
CA PRO A 730 -9.21 -17.06 35.31
C PRO A 730 -9.43 -16.51 33.90
N LYS A 731 -9.26 -17.37 32.89
CA LYS A 731 -9.74 -17.08 31.53
C LYS A 731 -11.26 -17.17 31.46
N MET A 732 -11.88 -16.48 30.51
CA MET A 732 -13.34 -16.56 30.35
C MET A 732 -13.84 -17.97 30.05
N SER A 733 -13.08 -18.79 29.31
CA SER A 733 -13.31 -20.22 29.14
C SER A 733 -13.43 -20.99 30.46
N GLU A 734 -12.63 -20.64 31.48
CA GLU A 734 -12.67 -21.27 32.80
C GLU A 734 -13.86 -20.74 33.61
N VAL A 735 -14.17 -19.44 33.52
CA VAL A 735 -15.36 -18.84 34.15
C VAL A 735 -16.65 -19.48 33.64
N ILE A 736 -16.73 -19.80 32.34
CA ILE A 736 -17.85 -20.55 31.76
C ILE A 736 -18.04 -21.90 32.48
N GLU A 737 -16.96 -22.64 32.70
CA GLU A 737 -17.02 -23.93 33.40
C GLU A 737 -17.39 -23.78 34.87
N MET A 738 -16.94 -22.71 35.53
CA MET A 738 -17.38 -22.40 36.90
C MET A 738 -18.88 -22.09 36.96
N LEU A 739 -19.41 -21.30 36.02
CA LEU A 739 -20.84 -20.96 35.97
C LEU A 739 -21.74 -22.16 35.66
N LYS A 740 -21.26 -23.12 34.87
CA LYS A 740 -22.00 -24.36 34.60
C LYS A 740 -22.16 -25.28 35.82
N ARG A 741 -21.23 -25.18 36.79
CA ARG A 741 -21.21 -26.03 38.00
C ARG A 741 -22.12 -25.54 39.12
N VAL A 742 -22.58 -24.29 39.06
CA VAL A 742 -23.35 -23.63 40.13
C VAL A 742 -24.84 -23.55 39.83
#